data_AF-A0A914MYZ4-F1
#
_entry.id   AF-A0A914MYZ4-F1
#
_cell.length_a   1.000
_cell.length_b   1.000
_cell.length_c   1.000
_cell.angle_alpha   90.00
_cell.angle_beta   90.00
_cell.angle_gamma   90.00
#
_symmetry.space_group_name_H-M   'P 1'
#
loop_
_entity.id
_entity.type
_entity.pdbx_description
1 polymer ?
#
loop_
_entity_poly.entity_id
_entity_poly.type
_entity_poly.pdbx_seq_one_letter_code
_entity_poly.pdbx_strand_id
1 'polypeptide(L)'
;MVRLVQLDIMIIVLLKERRQMNGCGNCTAPTCITCTGHRCNDGKKFPYYCLNSDGKSMLECSNPECYIDKNLNAGCGTCDENKINISCVDCRDFKCNSRNKLEETVFCYEREENGQEKEGSRPCLEKKCFILADTTKGESEGDLKKYTRQSCGKCPSTAIPCQSCNSSLCNNETLFKDSHYCWAEANTTIPCKISEYGNVCYYAVINDSKVEQGCGNETSWTEDNVIAAKCQNKHLCNTKNSFNESLFCLNKAKDMLVVSKRSLKQCDEECFFRRLSDGRMEQGCGKCTEIDCRNCKQNFCNHRTIGVKHCWTNHGSTCSTGYYDNCFTERIEKNELNKGCGNCSSATCKTCNGHRCNDGNKFPYYCFGSDGESLLECPNPDCYIDKDFNAGCGTCDDNKINVSCVDCSDLKCNSRNKPNQTIFCYEREESGEEIEGQRQCDKKMCYISADILKAKSEETAFEKFTKQGCGNCPDNSITCRTCNRIHCNSQHFFKERHFCWISENSTEQCSVSEHKRICYYAVINDNIVEQGCGNKTWNESNVRAAKCQNEHLCNTKKLFDESLFCLNKGKYDLNETKSSVIQCDNECFTRRYLDGKLEQGCGNCTNVDCKSCKINFCNTKEIGVKHCWTNNGSTCSTGYYDNCFTERTETNELNKGCGNCTSHTCRTCTGHRCNDGKNFPYYCLNSDGKSLLECPSPNCYIDKSNSLSIVSIAIIQF
;
A
#
# COMPACT_ATOMS: atom_id res chain seq x y z
N MET A 1 -71.42 -11.44 64.30
CA MET A 1 -71.74 -11.54 62.86
C MET A 1 -72.02 -13.02 62.59
N VAL A 2 -73.27 -13.42 62.32
CA VAL A 2 -73.81 -13.66 60.95
C VAL A 2 -73.09 -14.85 60.30
N ARG A 3 -73.70 -16.01 59.98
CA ARG A 3 -75.10 -16.53 60.09
C ARG A 3 -75.00 -18.09 60.20
N LEU A 4 -75.86 -18.80 60.96
CA LEU A 4 -77.09 -19.53 60.51
C LEU A 4 -76.85 -20.45 59.29
N VAL A 5 -77.20 -21.75 59.24
CA VAL A 5 -78.47 -22.49 59.57
C VAL A 5 -78.07 -23.97 59.79
N GLN A 6 -78.28 -24.62 60.96
CA GLN A 6 -79.47 -25.38 61.42
C GLN A 6 -79.76 -26.74 60.72
N LEU A 7 -79.95 -27.78 61.58
CA LEU A 7 -80.99 -28.84 61.52
C LEU A 7 -80.91 -29.95 60.43
N ASP A 8 -81.42 -31.18 60.63
CA ASP A 8 -81.84 -31.86 61.88
C ASP A 8 -81.81 -33.41 61.77
N ILE A 9 -81.90 -34.04 62.95
CA ILE A 9 -82.57 -35.31 63.29
C ILE A 9 -83.32 -36.05 62.14
N MET A 10 -83.05 -37.35 61.91
CA MET A 10 -84.06 -38.40 62.24
C MET A 10 -83.50 -39.84 62.32
N ILE A 11 -83.88 -40.52 63.40
CA ILE A 11 -83.72 -41.97 63.61
C ILE A 11 -84.83 -42.71 62.83
N ILE A 12 -84.48 -43.68 61.98
CA ILE A 12 -85.30 -44.89 61.82
C ILE A 12 -84.41 -46.13 61.87
N VAL A 13 -84.66 -46.94 62.88
CA VAL A 13 -84.12 -48.29 63.05
C VAL A 13 -84.69 -49.20 61.97
N LEU A 14 -83.87 -49.60 60.98
CA LEU A 14 -84.19 -50.73 60.10
C LEU A 14 -83.96 -52.06 60.83
N LEU A 15 -84.78 -52.30 61.85
CA LEU A 15 -85.07 -53.66 62.29
C LEU A 15 -85.69 -54.37 61.09
N LYS A 16 -84.95 -55.34 60.55
CA LYS A 16 -85.40 -56.23 59.47
C LYS A 16 -86.42 -57.24 60.01
N GLU A 17 -87.52 -56.74 60.57
CA GLU A 17 -88.72 -57.54 60.79
C GLU A 17 -89.16 -58.10 59.43
N ARG A 18 -88.95 -59.39 59.21
CA ARG A 18 -89.75 -60.15 58.26
C ARG A 18 -91.19 -60.15 58.77
N ARG A 19 -91.95 -59.09 58.51
CA ARG A 19 -93.41 -59.11 58.62
C ARG A 19 -93.97 -60.01 57.53
N GLN A 20 -93.97 -61.32 57.80
CA GLN A 20 -94.85 -62.25 57.11
C GLN A 20 -96.28 -61.76 57.34
N MET A 21 -96.90 -61.17 56.31
CA MET A 21 -98.31 -60.81 56.33
C MET A 21 -99.13 -62.10 56.24
N ASN A 22 -99.32 -62.76 57.38
CA ASN A 22 -100.20 -63.89 57.55
C ASN A 22 -101.67 -63.42 57.56
N GLY A 23 -102.16 -62.96 56.40
CA GLY A 23 -103.54 -62.55 56.19
C GLY A 23 -104.40 -63.70 55.65
N CYS A 24 -105.65 -63.77 56.09
CA CYS A 24 -106.67 -64.61 55.46
C CYS A 24 -107.35 -63.83 54.33
N GLY A 25 -107.21 -64.27 53.08
CA GLY A 25 -107.84 -63.64 51.92
C GLY A 25 -107.30 -64.16 50.59
N ASN A 26 -107.93 -63.79 49.48
CA ASN A 26 -107.46 -64.14 48.14
C ASN A 26 -106.20 -63.33 47.78
N CYS A 27 -105.16 -64.03 47.33
CA CYS A 27 -103.91 -63.45 46.86
C CYS A 27 -104.11 -62.59 45.59
N THR A 28 -103.63 -61.35 45.61
CA THR A 28 -103.58 -60.45 44.42
C THR A 28 -102.16 -60.16 43.92
N ALA A 29 -101.13 -60.48 44.70
CA ALA A 29 -99.74 -60.36 44.30
C ALA A 29 -99.22 -61.66 43.67
N PRO A 30 -98.39 -61.63 42.61
CA PRO A 30 -97.93 -62.83 41.91
C PRO A 30 -96.94 -63.70 42.71
N THR A 31 -96.45 -63.23 43.86
CA THR A 31 -95.64 -64.02 44.81
C THR A 31 -96.46 -64.64 45.95
N CYS A 32 -97.79 -64.45 45.97
CA CYS A 32 -98.67 -64.89 47.04
C CYS A 32 -99.29 -66.24 46.69
N ILE A 33 -99.05 -67.24 47.54
CA ILE A 33 -99.50 -68.63 47.34
C ILE A 33 -100.71 -68.88 48.26
N THR A 34 -101.88 -69.14 47.66
CA THR A 34 -103.06 -69.62 48.41
C THR A 34 -102.89 -71.09 48.80
N CYS A 35 -103.10 -71.41 50.07
CA CYS A 35 -103.02 -72.77 50.59
C CYS A 35 -104.26 -73.12 51.43
N THR A 36 -104.74 -74.37 51.32
CA THR A 36 -106.07 -74.80 51.82
C THR A 36 -106.02 -75.68 53.08
N GLY A 37 -104.85 -75.77 53.75
CA GLY A 37 -104.67 -76.57 54.96
C GLY A 37 -104.54 -75.71 56.23
N HIS A 38 -104.92 -76.26 57.39
CA HIS A 38 -104.63 -75.61 58.67
C HIS A 38 -103.11 -75.41 58.86
N ARG A 39 -102.71 -74.17 59.22
CA ARG A 39 -101.31 -73.75 59.46
C ARG A 39 -100.37 -73.86 58.24
N CYS A 40 -100.89 -73.77 57.02
CA CYS A 40 -100.07 -73.82 55.79
C CYS A 40 -99.18 -72.58 55.52
N ASN A 41 -99.17 -71.59 56.42
CA ASN A 41 -98.40 -70.35 56.35
C ASN A 41 -97.13 -70.37 57.24
N ASP A 42 -96.50 -71.54 57.44
CA ASP A 42 -95.37 -71.74 58.37
C ASP A 42 -94.02 -71.15 57.91
N GLY A 43 -93.97 -70.59 56.70
CA GLY A 43 -92.77 -69.96 56.14
C GLY A 43 -91.71 -70.92 55.58
N LYS A 44 -91.89 -72.24 55.68
CA LYS A 44 -90.82 -73.23 55.35
C LYS A 44 -90.85 -73.76 53.92
N LYS A 45 -91.89 -73.45 53.14
CA LYS A 45 -92.07 -73.87 51.73
C LYS A 45 -92.37 -72.70 50.78
N PHE A 46 -91.79 -71.54 51.03
CA PHE A 46 -91.81 -70.46 50.04
C PHE A 46 -90.62 -70.63 49.08
N PRO A 47 -90.85 -70.67 47.76
CA PRO A 47 -89.77 -70.59 46.80
C PRO A 47 -89.13 -69.19 46.85
N TYR A 48 -87.90 -69.11 46.37
CA TYR A 48 -87.27 -67.82 46.07
C TYR A 48 -87.68 -67.36 44.68
N TYR A 49 -87.54 -66.07 44.41
CA TYR A 49 -87.84 -65.50 43.10
C TYR A 49 -86.69 -64.63 42.64
N CYS A 50 -86.25 -64.84 41.41
CA CYS A 50 -85.38 -63.93 40.66
C CYS A 50 -86.23 -63.20 39.61
N LEU A 51 -85.94 -61.94 39.28
CA LEU A 51 -86.57 -61.33 38.10
C LEU A 51 -86.04 -61.99 36.82
N ASN A 52 -86.82 -61.98 35.76
CA ASN A 52 -86.35 -62.30 34.43
C ASN A 52 -85.70 -61.08 33.76
N SER A 53 -85.14 -61.27 32.57
CA SER A 53 -84.47 -60.23 31.76
C SER A 53 -85.34 -58.99 31.47
N ASP A 54 -86.67 -59.15 31.46
CA ASP A 54 -87.67 -58.10 31.25
C ASP A 54 -87.90 -57.19 32.46
N GLY A 55 -87.33 -57.52 33.63
CA GLY A 55 -87.52 -56.82 34.90
C GLY A 55 -88.95 -56.89 35.46
N LYS A 56 -89.80 -57.80 34.95
CA LYS A 56 -91.24 -57.88 35.24
C LYS A 56 -91.73 -59.29 35.54
N SER A 57 -91.34 -60.28 34.74
CA SER A 57 -91.63 -61.69 35.03
C SER A 57 -90.67 -62.22 36.10
N MET A 58 -91.11 -63.25 36.81
CA MET A 58 -90.35 -63.86 37.91
C MET A 58 -90.05 -65.31 37.60
N LEU A 59 -88.82 -65.73 37.91
CA LEU A 59 -88.34 -67.09 37.85
C LEU A 59 -88.41 -67.69 39.26
N GLU A 60 -89.08 -68.83 39.41
CA GLU A 60 -89.18 -69.54 40.68
C GLU A 60 -87.89 -70.36 40.94
N CYS A 61 -87.27 -70.16 42.09
CA CYS A 61 -85.92 -70.64 42.40
C CYS A 61 -85.84 -71.42 43.72
N SER A 62 -85.02 -72.46 43.73
CA SER A 62 -84.78 -73.30 44.92
C SER A 62 -83.80 -72.67 45.93
N ASN A 63 -83.02 -71.67 45.53
CA ASN A 63 -82.07 -70.93 46.35
C ASN A 63 -82.27 -69.39 46.19
N PRO A 64 -81.82 -68.56 47.14
CA PRO A 64 -81.97 -67.09 47.10
C PRO A 64 -80.95 -66.39 46.16
N GLU A 65 -80.13 -67.17 45.46
CA GLU A 65 -79.10 -66.62 44.58
C GLU A 65 -79.65 -66.54 43.16
N CYS A 66 -79.32 -65.45 42.49
CA CYS A 66 -79.73 -65.12 41.15
C CYS A 66 -78.49 -64.70 40.36
N TYR A 67 -78.53 -64.84 39.05
CA TYR A 67 -77.56 -64.19 38.17
C TYR A 67 -78.25 -63.38 37.08
N ILE A 68 -77.45 -62.53 36.42
CA ILE A 68 -77.74 -62.00 35.09
C ILE A 68 -76.46 -62.02 34.26
N ASP A 69 -76.56 -62.52 33.02
CA ASP A 69 -75.46 -62.53 32.04
C ASP A 69 -75.49 -61.31 31.11
N LYS A 70 -74.41 -61.10 30.35
CA LYS A 70 -74.28 -60.00 29.38
C LYS A 70 -75.34 -59.99 28.26
N ASN A 71 -75.94 -61.14 27.95
CA ASN A 71 -77.06 -61.26 27.02
C ASN A 71 -78.41 -60.97 27.69
N LEU A 72 -78.37 -60.48 28.94
CA LEU A 72 -79.49 -60.22 29.84
C LEU A 72 -80.23 -61.47 30.31
N ASN A 73 -79.74 -62.69 30.06
CA ASN A 73 -80.38 -63.90 30.59
C ASN A 73 -80.23 -63.91 32.11
N ALA A 74 -81.35 -64.07 32.81
CA ALA A 74 -81.38 -64.20 34.26
C ALA A 74 -81.77 -65.63 34.64
N GLY A 75 -81.18 -66.14 35.72
CA GLY A 75 -81.41 -67.50 36.20
C GLY A 75 -81.24 -67.64 37.71
N CYS A 76 -81.65 -68.79 38.23
CA CYS A 76 -81.45 -69.20 39.62
C CYS A 76 -80.02 -69.66 39.86
N GLY A 77 -79.51 -69.47 41.08
CA GLY A 77 -78.15 -69.80 41.46
C GLY A 77 -77.12 -68.76 41.02
N THR A 78 -75.85 -69.15 41.11
CA THR A 78 -74.71 -68.31 40.71
C THR A 78 -74.29 -68.55 39.26
N CYS A 79 -73.53 -67.61 38.70
CA CYS A 79 -72.83 -67.74 37.43
C CYS A 79 -71.89 -68.96 37.39
N ASP A 80 -71.32 -69.37 38.55
CA ASP A 80 -70.49 -70.58 38.68
C ASP A 80 -71.30 -71.87 38.59
N GLU A 81 -72.39 -71.97 39.38
CA GLU A 81 -73.30 -73.12 39.38
C GLU A 81 -73.85 -73.39 37.96
N ASN A 82 -74.14 -72.31 37.22
CA ASN A 82 -74.68 -72.36 35.87
C ASN A 82 -73.61 -72.41 34.76
N LYS A 83 -72.32 -72.37 35.10
CA LYS A 83 -71.18 -72.41 34.15
C LYS A 83 -71.27 -71.34 33.04
N ILE A 84 -71.65 -70.12 33.41
CA ILE A 84 -71.80 -69.02 32.46
C ILE A 84 -70.42 -68.54 32.00
N ASN A 85 -70.10 -68.78 30.73
CA ASN A 85 -68.79 -68.48 30.11
C ASN A 85 -68.68 -67.06 29.50
N ILE A 86 -69.64 -66.18 29.80
CA ILE A 86 -69.65 -64.76 29.42
C ILE A 86 -69.77 -63.90 30.67
N SER A 87 -69.52 -62.60 30.56
CA SER A 87 -69.63 -61.65 31.66
C SER A 87 -70.98 -61.77 32.38
N CYS A 88 -70.93 -62.11 33.67
CA CYS A 88 -72.09 -62.48 34.46
C CYS A 88 -71.96 -61.94 35.89
N VAL A 89 -73.08 -61.54 36.52
CA VAL A 89 -73.09 -60.92 37.85
C VAL A 89 -73.97 -61.69 38.83
N ASP A 90 -73.35 -62.19 39.89
CA ASP A 90 -74.03 -62.84 41.01
C ASP A 90 -74.84 -61.84 41.87
N CYS A 91 -75.97 -62.29 42.39
CA CYS A 91 -77.00 -61.47 42.99
C CYS A 91 -77.73 -62.25 44.11
N ARG A 92 -78.03 -61.60 45.25
CA ARG A 92 -78.61 -62.21 46.46
C ARG A 92 -79.91 -61.52 46.93
N ASP A 93 -80.57 -60.82 46.02
CA ASP A 93 -81.79 -60.06 46.28
C ASP A 93 -82.70 -60.16 45.05
N PHE A 94 -84.01 -60.28 45.26
CA PHE A 94 -84.99 -60.58 44.22
C PHE A 94 -85.13 -59.47 43.14
N LYS A 95 -84.44 -58.34 43.32
CA LYS A 95 -84.38 -57.22 42.37
C LYS A 95 -82.99 -56.90 41.81
N CYS A 96 -81.92 -57.59 42.23
CA CYS A 96 -80.56 -57.13 41.86
C CYS A 96 -80.07 -57.60 40.49
N ASN A 97 -80.76 -58.52 39.82
CA ASN A 97 -80.46 -58.94 38.45
C ASN A 97 -81.05 -57.94 37.43
N SER A 98 -80.61 -56.69 37.54
CA SER A 98 -80.97 -55.59 36.64
C SER A 98 -79.82 -55.27 35.68
N ARG A 99 -80.17 -54.75 34.49
CA ARG A 99 -79.20 -54.29 33.48
C ARG A 99 -78.18 -53.29 34.04
N ASN A 100 -78.61 -52.36 34.89
CA ASN A 100 -77.73 -51.37 35.53
C ASN A 100 -76.58 -52.05 36.30
N LYS A 101 -76.83 -53.21 36.92
CA LYS A 101 -75.80 -53.93 37.68
C LYS A 101 -74.72 -54.54 36.79
N LEU A 102 -75.02 -54.86 35.52
CA LEU A 102 -74.02 -55.21 34.51
C LEU A 102 -73.23 -53.98 34.07
N GLU A 103 -73.93 -52.86 33.80
CA GLU A 103 -73.30 -51.62 33.30
C GLU A 103 -72.41 -50.93 34.36
N GLU A 104 -72.72 -51.06 35.65
CA GLU A 104 -71.89 -50.59 36.77
C GLU A 104 -70.74 -51.54 37.15
N THR A 105 -70.70 -52.73 36.55
CA THR A 105 -69.68 -53.75 36.80
C THR A 105 -68.56 -53.66 35.77
N VAL A 106 -67.31 -53.60 36.26
CA VAL A 106 -66.12 -53.65 35.40
C VAL A 106 -65.80 -55.11 35.09
N PHE A 107 -65.86 -55.50 33.83
CA PHE A 107 -65.26 -56.74 33.32
C PHE A 107 -63.93 -56.40 32.64
N CYS A 108 -62.99 -57.33 32.66
CA CYS A 108 -61.67 -57.13 32.06
C CYS A 108 -61.45 -58.14 30.94
N TYR A 109 -60.61 -57.82 29.96
CA TYR A 109 -60.02 -58.86 29.13
C TYR A 109 -59.08 -59.72 29.98
N GLU A 110 -59.15 -61.03 29.77
CA GLU A 110 -58.32 -62.04 30.39
C GLU A 110 -57.47 -62.72 29.31
N ARG A 111 -56.16 -62.77 29.54
CA ARG A 111 -55.18 -63.39 28.65
C ARG A 111 -53.96 -63.80 29.44
N GLU A 112 -53.63 -65.08 29.40
CA GLU A 112 -52.33 -65.60 29.85
C GLU A 112 -51.30 -65.54 28.72
N GLU A 113 -50.01 -65.64 29.05
CA GLU A 113 -48.93 -65.61 28.05
C GLU A 113 -49.16 -66.67 26.95
N ASN A 114 -48.98 -66.26 25.68
CA ASN A 114 -49.29 -67.01 24.46
C ASN A 114 -50.78 -67.37 24.26
N GLY A 115 -51.67 -66.95 25.15
CA GLY A 115 -53.11 -67.15 25.04
C GLY A 115 -53.78 -66.23 24.01
N GLN A 116 -55.04 -66.54 23.70
CA GLN A 116 -55.96 -65.63 23.03
C GLN A 116 -56.61 -64.71 24.05
N GLU A 117 -56.80 -63.44 23.69
CA GLU A 117 -57.62 -62.48 24.44
C GLU A 117 -59.06 -62.99 24.52
N LYS A 118 -59.63 -62.99 25.74
CA LYS A 118 -61.04 -63.35 25.98
C LYS A 118 -61.67 -62.35 26.93
N GLU A 119 -62.96 -62.08 26.76
CA GLU A 119 -63.73 -61.31 27.72
C GLU A 119 -63.88 -62.10 29.03
N GLY A 120 -63.48 -61.49 30.16
CA GLY A 120 -63.60 -62.07 31.48
C GLY A 120 -65.06 -62.30 31.86
N SER A 121 -65.37 -63.53 32.28
CA SER A 121 -66.72 -63.91 32.69
C SER A 121 -67.14 -63.30 34.03
N ARG A 122 -66.20 -62.72 34.80
CA ARG A 122 -66.40 -62.33 36.20
C ARG A 122 -66.28 -60.83 36.47
N PRO A 123 -67.05 -60.31 37.45
CA PRO A 123 -66.89 -58.95 37.95
C PRO A 123 -65.47 -58.74 38.49
N CYS A 124 -64.78 -57.72 38.00
CA CYS A 124 -63.50 -57.35 38.58
C CYS A 124 -63.70 -56.61 39.91
N LEU A 125 -63.41 -57.31 41.01
CA LEU A 125 -63.62 -56.80 42.38
C LEU A 125 -62.86 -55.50 42.67
N GLU A 126 -61.67 -55.31 42.09
CA GLU A 126 -60.89 -54.07 42.25
C GLU A 126 -61.39 -52.91 41.38
N LYS A 127 -62.35 -53.14 40.47
CA LYS A 127 -62.81 -52.19 39.43
C LYS A 127 -61.66 -51.62 38.57
N LYS A 128 -60.62 -52.44 38.34
CA LYS A 128 -59.44 -52.10 37.55
C LYS A 128 -59.04 -53.26 36.68
N CYS A 129 -58.73 -52.99 35.42
CA CYS A 129 -58.17 -53.97 34.51
C CYS A 129 -56.73 -53.57 34.18
N PHE A 130 -55.85 -54.53 33.94
CA PHE A 130 -54.48 -54.26 33.51
C PHE A 130 -54.09 -55.01 32.23
N ILE A 131 -53.16 -54.42 31.49
CA ILE A 131 -52.43 -55.03 30.38
C ILE A 131 -50.93 -54.86 30.64
N LEU A 132 -50.20 -55.97 30.58
CA LEU A 132 -48.76 -56.08 30.81
C LEU A 132 -48.15 -56.70 29.55
N ALA A 133 -47.03 -56.18 29.03
CA ALA A 133 -46.32 -56.84 27.94
C ALA A 133 -44.81 -56.93 28.21
N ASP A 134 -44.26 -58.14 28.15
CA ASP A 134 -42.83 -58.37 28.33
C ASP A 134 -42.07 -58.08 27.03
N THR A 135 -41.75 -56.80 26.85
CA THR A 135 -40.96 -56.29 25.71
C THR A 135 -39.51 -56.75 25.71
N THR A 136 -39.02 -57.46 26.74
CA THR A 136 -37.66 -58.03 26.73
C THR A 136 -37.60 -59.37 25.99
N LYS A 137 -38.74 -60.02 25.76
CA LYS A 137 -38.85 -61.33 25.08
C LYS A 137 -39.28 -61.24 23.61
N GLY A 138 -39.73 -60.07 23.14
CA GLY A 138 -40.23 -59.88 21.77
C GLY A 138 -39.51 -58.75 21.04
N GLU A 139 -38.74 -59.08 20.02
CA GLU A 139 -37.99 -58.10 19.19
C GLU A 139 -38.87 -57.41 18.13
N SER A 140 -40.09 -57.91 17.88
CA SER A 140 -41.01 -57.38 16.86
C SER A 140 -42.41 -57.08 17.41
N GLU A 141 -43.14 -56.18 16.74
CA GLU A 141 -44.52 -55.81 17.09
C GLU A 141 -45.50 -57.01 17.01
N GLY A 142 -45.16 -58.05 16.23
CA GLY A 142 -45.91 -59.30 16.17
C GLY A 142 -45.70 -60.21 17.38
N ASP A 143 -44.54 -60.10 18.04
CA ASP A 143 -44.19 -60.91 19.22
C ASP A 143 -44.72 -60.31 20.52
N LEU A 144 -44.93 -58.99 20.57
CA LEU A 144 -45.60 -58.31 21.70
C LEU A 144 -46.92 -58.99 22.08
N LYS A 145 -47.72 -59.42 21.09
CA LYS A 145 -48.98 -60.16 21.32
C LYS A 145 -48.76 -61.46 22.10
N LYS A 146 -47.65 -62.18 21.88
CA LYS A 146 -47.36 -63.46 22.53
C LYS A 146 -47.04 -63.27 24.02
N TYR A 147 -46.33 -62.19 24.35
CA TYR A 147 -45.88 -61.88 25.71
C TYR A 147 -46.75 -60.84 26.43
N THR A 148 -48.00 -60.67 25.96
CA THR A 148 -49.00 -59.81 26.60
C THR A 148 -49.86 -60.62 27.57
N ARG A 149 -49.99 -60.14 28.81
CA ARG A 149 -50.88 -60.67 29.85
C ARG A 149 -51.94 -59.63 30.20
N GLN A 150 -53.20 -60.05 30.29
CA GLN A 150 -54.35 -59.20 30.62
C GLN A 150 -55.13 -59.85 31.76
N SER A 151 -55.52 -59.06 32.77
CA SER A 151 -56.38 -59.57 33.85
C SER A 151 -57.06 -58.44 34.64
N CYS A 152 -57.89 -58.83 35.61
CA CYS A 152 -58.42 -57.96 36.65
C CYS A 152 -57.36 -57.64 37.72
N GLY A 153 -57.41 -56.42 38.24
CA GLY A 153 -56.56 -55.93 39.33
C GLY A 153 -55.67 -54.75 38.92
N LYS A 154 -54.74 -54.41 39.81
CA LYS A 154 -53.63 -53.48 39.52
C LYS A 154 -52.49 -54.19 38.78
N CYS A 155 -51.65 -53.40 38.12
CA CYS A 155 -50.40 -53.87 37.53
C CYS A 155 -49.54 -54.64 38.56
N PRO A 156 -49.09 -55.87 38.25
CA PRO A 156 -48.36 -56.71 39.20
C PRO A 156 -46.89 -56.32 39.38
N SER A 157 -46.33 -55.49 38.48
CA SER A 157 -44.94 -55.03 38.54
C SER A 157 -44.76 -53.72 37.77
N THR A 158 -43.75 -52.94 38.15
CA THR A 158 -43.25 -51.74 37.43
C THR A 158 -42.01 -52.04 36.57
N ALA A 159 -41.42 -53.23 36.72
CA ALA A 159 -40.22 -53.64 36.00
C ALA A 159 -40.47 -54.05 34.54
N ILE A 160 -41.74 -54.21 34.16
CA ILE A 160 -42.20 -54.58 32.82
C ILE A 160 -43.30 -53.58 32.43
N PRO A 161 -43.35 -53.13 31.16
CA PRO A 161 -44.41 -52.25 30.65
C PRO A 161 -45.83 -52.71 31.01
N CYS A 162 -46.51 -51.95 31.86
CA CYS A 162 -47.88 -52.23 32.29
C CYS A 162 -48.74 -50.97 32.27
N GLN A 163 -50.03 -51.12 31.96
CA GLN A 163 -51.05 -50.08 32.16
C GLN A 163 -52.25 -50.65 32.90
N SER A 164 -52.96 -49.76 33.61
CA SER A 164 -54.24 -50.09 34.24
C SER A 164 -55.30 -49.04 33.91
N CYS A 165 -56.55 -49.48 33.83
CA CYS A 165 -57.70 -48.67 33.44
C CYS A 165 -58.95 -49.12 34.21
N ASN A 166 -59.97 -48.25 34.30
CA ASN A 166 -61.07 -48.41 35.26
C ASN A 166 -62.47 -48.60 34.61
N SER A 167 -62.54 -48.76 33.28
CA SER A 167 -63.78 -49.03 32.54
C SER A 167 -63.86 -50.49 32.10
N SER A 168 -65.06 -50.98 31.78
CA SER A 168 -65.20 -52.37 31.31
C SER A 168 -64.48 -52.57 29.97
N LEU A 169 -63.77 -53.69 29.83
CA LEU A 169 -63.02 -54.13 28.64
C LEU A 169 -61.94 -53.13 28.15
N CYS A 170 -61.40 -52.31 29.05
CA CYS A 170 -60.47 -51.25 28.70
C CYS A 170 -59.02 -51.71 28.47
N ASN A 171 -58.63 -52.87 28.99
CA ASN A 171 -57.24 -53.37 29.00
C ASN A 171 -56.86 -54.11 27.71
N ASN A 172 -57.22 -53.56 26.56
CA ASN A 172 -56.96 -54.13 25.23
C ASN A 172 -55.61 -53.69 24.65
N GLU A 173 -55.24 -54.22 23.48
CA GLU A 173 -53.98 -53.86 22.81
C GLU A 173 -53.83 -52.37 22.48
N THR A 174 -54.93 -51.64 22.20
CA THR A 174 -54.85 -50.20 21.90
C THR A 174 -54.34 -49.39 23.09
N LEU A 175 -54.76 -49.72 24.31
CA LEU A 175 -54.26 -49.07 25.52
C LEU A 175 -52.73 -49.16 25.61
N PHE A 176 -52.15 -50.31 25.26
CA PHE A 176 -50.69 -50.48 25.27
C PHE A 176 -50.00 -49.67 24.16
N LYS A 177 -50.57 -49.64 22.95
CA LYS A 177 -49.99 -48.93 21.78
C LYS A 177 -50.00 -47.40 21.92
N ASP A 178 -50.89 -46.85 22.73
CA ASP A 178 -51.00 -45.40 22.97
C ASP A 178 -49.85 -44.83 23.83
N SER A 179 -48.92 -45.67 24.33
CA SER A 179 -47.73 -45.24 25.08
C SER A 179 -46.44 -45.81 24.51
N HIS A 180 -45.43 -44.96 24.39
CA HIS A 180 -44.05 -45.40 24.28
C HIS A 180 -43.52 -45.80 25.66
N TYR A 181 -42.45 -46.58 25.76
CA TYR A 181 -41.87 -46.97 27.05
C TYR A 181 -40.37 -46.72 27.07
N CYS A 182 -39.90 -46.07 28.13
CA CYS A 182 -38.48 -45.80 28.36
C CYS A 182 -38.09 -46.31 29.75
N TRP A 183 -36.80 -46.57 29.96
CA TRP A 183 -36.28 -46.81 31.30
C TRP A 183 -36.29 -45.50 32.09
N ALA A 184 -36.80 -45.53 33.32
CA ALA A 184 -36.61 -44.48 34.34
C ALA A 184 -35.39 -44.80 35.22
N GLU A 185 -35.19 -46.09 35.52
CA GLU A 185 -34.06 -46.64 36.28
C GLU A 185 -33.69 -47.98 35.66
N ALA A 186 -32.55 -48.57 36.06
CA ALA A 186 -32.02 -49.79 35.45
C ALA A 186 -33.03 -50.96 35.35
N ASN A 187 -33.98 -51.02 36.30
CA ASN A 187 -35.01 -52.05 36.39
C ASN A 187 -36.45 -51.48 36.42
N THR A 188 -36.64 -50.19 36.12
CA THR A 188 -37.94 -49.50 36.28
C THR A 188 -38.34 -48.85 34.95
N THR A 189 -39.50 -49.24 34.41
CA THR A 189 -40.03 -48.67 33.15
C THR A 189 -41.08 -47.60 33.42
N ILE A 190 -41.16 -46.58 32.55
CA ILE A 190 -42.22 -45.57 32.58
C ILE A 190 -42.91 -45.44 31.21
N PRO A 191 -44.25 -45.26 31.19
CA PRO A 191 -44.98 -44.95 29.98
C PRO A 191 -44.81 -43.48 29.61
N CYS A 192 -44.36 -43.24 28.38
CA CYS A 192 -44.24 -41.92 27.77
C CYS A 192 -45.41 -41.72 26.82
N LYS A 193 -46.28 -40.76 27.11
CA LYS A 193 -47.34 -40.37 26.17
C LYS A 193 -46.72 -39.83 24.87
N ILE A 194 -47.12 -40.43 23.76
CA ILE A 194 -46.66 -40.07 22.41
C ILE A 194 -46.89 -38.59 22.12
N SER A 195 -48.06 -38.07 22.52
CA SER A 195 -48.49 -36.67 22.33
C SER A 195 -47.69 -35.63 23.10
N GLU A 196 -47.05 -36.00 24.22
CA GLU A 196 -46.29 -35.08 25.07
C GLU A 196 -44.79 -35.11 24.76
N TYR A 197 -44.27 -36.27 24.33
CA TYR A 197 -42.83 -36.56 24.32
C TYR A 197 -42.27 -37.04 22.97
N GLY A 198 -43.10 -37.19 21.93
CA GLY A 198 -42.64 -37.46 20.56
C GLY A 198 -41.88 -38.78 20.36
N ASN A 199 -42.16 -39.78 21.20
CA ASN A 199 -41.49 -41.09 21.24
C ASN A 199 -39.97 -41.03 21.49
N VAL A 200 -39.50 -40.04 22.26
CA VAL A 200 -38.08 -39.93 22.63
C VAL A 200 -37.84 -40.54 24.01
N CYS A 201 -36.86 -41.45 24.09
CA CYS A 201 -36.23 -41.84 25.34
C CYS A 201 -34.85 -41.17 25.45
N TYR A 202 -34.40 -40.87 26.68
CA TYR A 202 -33.06 -40.34 26.92
C TYR A 202 -32.30 -41.10 28.00
N TYR A 203 -30.97 -41.12 27.89
CA TYR A 203 -30.01 -41.51 28.91
C TYR A 203 -29.01 -40.36 29.09
N ALA A 204 -28.95 -39.79 30.29
CA ALA A 204 -28.15 -38.62 30.61
C ALA A 204 -27.12 -38.91 31.71
N VAL A 205 -25.93 -38.35 31.55
CA VAL A 205 -24.88 -38.28 32.57
C VAL A 205 -24.68 -36.82 32.94
N ILE A 206 -24.74 -36.53 34.23
CA ILE A 206 -24.76 -35.20 34.83
C ILE A 206 -23.59 -35.10 35.81
N ASN A 207 -22.76 -34.07 35.64
CA ASN A 207 -21.54 -33.85 36.45
C ASN A 207 -20.69 -35.13 36.61
N ASP A 208 -20.47 -35.83 35.49
CA ASP A 208 -19.65 -37.04 35.32
C ASP A 208 -19.99 -38.25 36.22
N SER A 209 -21.12 -38.21 36.96
CA SER A 209 -21.38 -39.17 38.05
C SER A 209 -22.84 -39.51 38.29
N LYS A 210 -23.76 -38.55 38.17
CA LYS A 210 -25.20 -38.78 38.32
C LYS A 210 -25.77 -39.23 36.99
N VAL A 211 -26.56 -40.31 37.01
CA VAL A 211 -27.27 -40.83 35.83
C VAL A 211 -28.76 -40.54 35.99
N GLU A 212 -29.37 -40.00 34.95
CA GLU A 212 -30.82 -39.86 34.83
C GLU A 212 -31.25 -40.39 33.46
N GLN A 213 -32.41 -41.01 33.38
CA GLN A 213 -32.94 -41.57 32.15
C GLN A 213 -34.47 -41.55 32.20
N GLY A 214 -35.12 -41.35 31.06
CA GLY A 214 -36.57 -41.25 31.07
C GLY A 214 -37.19 -40.85 29.73
N CYS A 215 -38.42 -40.33 29.84
CA CYS A 215 -39.23 -39.86 28.73
C CYS A 215 -38.87 -38.43 28.31
N GLY A 216 -38.84 -38.19 27.00
CA GLY A 216 -38.97 -36.86 26.45
C GLY A 216 -37.68 -36.19 26.01
N ASN A 217 -37.85 -34.93 25.60
CA ASN A 217 -36.84 -34.18 24.87
C ASN A 217 -36.03 -33.24 25.79
N GLU A 218 -36.02 -33.50 27.11
CA GLU A 218 -35.74 -32.52 28.18
C GLU A 218 -34.79 -31.39 27.80
N THR A 219 -35.38 -30.19 27.71
CA THR A 219 -34.72 -28.90 27.51
C THR A 219 -34.49 -28.15 28.83
N SER A 220 -34.80 -28.81 29.96
CA SER A 220 -34.87 -28.28 31.33
C SER A 220 -33.57 -28.44 32.13
N TRP A 221 -32.52 -29.05 31.57
CA TRP A 221 -31.21 -29.18 32.19
C TRP A 221 -30.56 -27.80 32.41
N THR A 222 -30.67 -27.26 33.62
CA THR A 222 -30.02 -26.00 34.00
C THR A 222 -28.55 -26.17 34.42
N GLU A 223 -28.11 -27.41 34.63
CA GLU A 223 -26.75 -27.76 35.06
C GLU A 223 -25.75 -27.70 33.89
N ASP A 224 -24.53 -27.22 34.16
CA ASP A 224 -23.56 -26.86 33.11
C ASP A 224 -22.85 -28.04 32.44
N ASN A 225 -23.01 -29.27 32.95
CA ASN A 225 -22.35 -30.49 32.45
C ASN A 225 -23.34 -31.66 32.33
N VAL A 226 -24.30 -31.56 31.41
CA VAL A 226 -25.18 -32.69 31.05
C VAL A 226 -24.85 -33.20 29.65
N ILE A 227 -24.59 -34.50 29.55
CA ILE A 227 -24.42 -35.23 28.29
C ILE A 227 -25.61 -36.19 28.19
N ALA A 228 -26.44 -36.07 27.16
CA ALA A 228 -27.60 -36.93 26.97
C ALA A 228 -27.59 -37.60 25.60
N ALA A 229 -27.63 -38.93 25.58
CA ALA A 229 -27.99 -39.71 24.40
C ALA A 229 -29.51 -39.84 24.33
N LYS A 230 -30.09 -39.54 23.17
CA LYS A 230 -31.49 -39.69 22.85
C LYS A 230 -31.66 -40.79 21.82
N CYS A 231 -32.78 -41.48 21.87
CA CYS A 231 -33.20 -42.48 20.90
C CYS A 231 -34.72 -42.38 20.70
N GLN A 232 -35.18 -42.61 19.47
CA GLN A 232 -36.57 -42.34 19.08
C GLN A 232 -37.22 -43.57 18.45
N ASN A 233 -38.53 -43.73 18.68
CA ASN A 233 -39.37 -44.78 18.09
C ASN A 233 -38.91 -46.23 18.40
N LYS A 234 -38.19 -46.44 19.51
CA LYS A 234 -37.75 -47.76 19.99
C LYS A 234 -37.99 -47.87 21.49
N HIS A 235 -38.84 -48.80 21.92
CA HIS A 235 -39.10 -49.01 23.34
C HIS A 235 -37.80 -49.39 24.07
N LEU A 236 -37.63 -48.88 25.29
CA LEU A 236 -36.55 -49.25 26.21
C LEU A 236 -35.13 -49.04 25.65
N CYS A 237 -34.98 -48.16 24.66
CA CYS A 237 -33.73 -47.94 23.94
C CYS A 237 -32.68 -47.15 24.73
N ASN A 238 -33.09 -46.39 25.75
CA ASN A 238 -32.22 -45.52 26.53
C ASN A 238 -31.37 -46.30 27.54
N THR A 239 -30.28 -46.87 27.05
CA THR A 239 -29.37 -47.72 27.83
C THR A 239 -27.98 -47.11 27.94
N LYS A 240 -27.22 -47.54 28.95
CA LYS A 240 -25.79 -47.19 29.07
C LYS A 240 -24.99 -47.59 27.82
N ASN A 241 -25.37 -48.68 27.14
CA ASN A 241 -24.71 -49.10 25.91
C ASN A 241 -24.97 -48.10 24.77
N SER A 242 -26.24 -47.74 24.52
CA SER A 242 -26.58 -46.71 23.51
C SER A 242 -25.95 -45.34 23.80
N PHE A 243 -25.72 -45.02 25.08
CA PHE A 243 -24.99 -43.82 25.46
C PHE A 243 -23.50 -43.90 25.09
N ASN A 244 -22.83 -45.02 25.40
CA ASN A 244 -21.43 -45.25 25.06
C ASN A 244 -21.17 -45.31 23.54
N GLU A 245 -22.14 -45.84 22.78
CA GLU A 245 -22.09 -45.92 21.31
C GLU A 245 -22.43 -44.59 20.61
N SER A 246 -22.97 -43.61 21.34
CA SER A 246 -23.32 -42.30 20.78
C SER A 246 -22.10 -41.41 20.54
N LEU A 247 -22.07 -40.74 19.38
CA LEU A 247 -21.08 -39.71 19.07
C LEU A 247 -21.49 -38.37 19.69
N PHE A 248 -20.63 -37.79 20.53
CA PHE A 248 -20.81 -36.49 21.14
C PHE A 248 -19.80 -35.48 20.59
N CYS A 249 -20.29 -34.38 20.04
CA CYS A 249 -19.49 -33.30 19.48
C CYS A 249 -19.60 -32.03 20.32
N LEU A 250 -18.55 -31.21 20.32
CA LEU A 250 -18.62 -29.84 20.80
C LEU A 250 -19.57 -29.06 19.86
N ASN A 251 -20.53 -28.34 20.42
CA ASN A 251 -21.45 -27.49 19.68
C ASN A 251 -21.23 -26.02 20.06
N LYS A 252 -20.92 -25.18 19.06
CA LYS A 252 -20.78 -23.73 19.21
C LYS A 252 -21.31 -23.02 17.97
N ALA A 253 -22.32 -22.17 18.18
CA ALA A 253 -22.95 -21.38 17.13
C ALA A 253 -22.11 -20.15 16.72
N LYS A 254 -22.33 -19.72 15.47
CA LYS A 254 -21.59 -18.66 14.75
C LYS A 254 -21.56 -17.28 15.42
N ASP A 255 -22.49 -16.97 16.32
CA ASP A 255 -22.67 -15.63 16.90
C ASP A 255 -22.39 -15.55 18.42
N MET A 256 -21.86 -16.62 19.04
CA MET A 256 -21.49 -16.63 20.46
C MET A 256 -20.10 -16.01 20.72
N LEU A 257 -20.10 -14.71 21.04
CA LEU A 257 -18.90 -13.93 21.41
C LEU A 257 -18.21 -14.42 22.70
N VAL A 258 -18.98 -14.97 23.66
CA VAL A 258 -18.45 -15.48 24.93
C VAL A 258 -18.32 -17.00 24.88
N VAL A 259 -17.24 -17.55 25.46
CA VAL A 259 -17.05 -19.00 25.67
C VAL A 259 -17.80 -19.42 26.95
N SER A 260 -19.11 -19.17 26.99
CA SER A 260 -19.97 -19.56 28.11
C SER A 260 -20.80 -20.78 27.71
N LYS A 261 -20.59 -21.88 28.43
CA LYS A 261 -21.22 -23.21 28.29
C LYS A 261 -20.80 -23.99 27.04
N ARG A 262 -20.06 -25.08 27.27
CA ARG A 262 -19.83 -26.14 26.28
C ARG A 262 -21.13 -26.89 26.07
N SER A 263 -21.99 -26.43 25.15
CA SER A 263 -23.10 -27.29 24.74
C SER A 263 -22.53 -28.51 24.02
N LEU A 264 -22.76 -29.70 24.59
CA LEU A 264 -22.44 -30.97 23.97
C LEU A 264 -23.67 -31.46 23.22
N LYS A 265 -23.48 -31.95 22.00
CA LYS A 265 -24.57 -32.42 21.14
C LYS A 265 -24.28 -33.83 20.66
N GLN A 266 -25.27 -34.71 20.80
CA GLN A 266 -25.28 -36.02 20.16
C GLN A 266 -25.42 -35.84 18.64
N CYS A 267 -24.64 -36.58 17.87
CA CYS A 267 -24.56 -36.47 16.42
C CYS A 267 -24.56 -37.86 15.77
N ASP A 268 -25.08 -37.97 14.55
CA ASP A 268 -25.34 -39.28 13.93
C ASP A 268 -24.14 -39.88 13.16
N GLU A 269 -23.27 -39.03 12.59
CA GLU A 269 -22.14 -39.50 11.75
C GLU A 269 -20.76 -38.94 12.18
N GLU A 270 -20.60 -37.61 12.16
CA GLU A 270 -19.29 -36.95 12.26
C GLU A 270 -19.42 -35.62 13.03
N CYS A 271 -18.34 -35.20 13.68
CA CYS A 271 -18.18 -33.86 14.23
C CYS A 271 -17.40 -32.98 13.27
N PHE A 272 -17.77 -31.70 13.12
CA PHE A 272 -16.96 -30.72 12.37
C PHE A 272 -16.40 -29.61 13.27
N PHE A 273 -15.25 -29.07 12.86
CA PHE A 273 -14.69 -27.81 13.32
C PHE A 273 -14.45 -26.88 12.12
N ARG A 274 -14.91 -25.63 12.21
CA ARG A 274 -14.62 -24.55 11.25
C ARG A 274 -14.06 -23.33 11.99
N ARG A 275 -13.00 -22.72 11.45
CA ARG A 275 -12.61 -21.35 11.81
C ARG A 275 -12.86 -20.45 10.61
N LEU A 276 -13.80 -19.52 10.77
CA LEU A 276 -14.08 -18.50 9.79
C LEU A 276 -12.88 -17.55 9.64
N SER A 277 -12.78 -16.90 8.48
CA SER A 277 -11.70 -15.96 8.19
C SER A 277 -11.59 -14.86 9.24
N ASP A 278 -12.73 -14.35 9.75
CA ASP A 278 -12.84 -13.36 10.83
C ASP A 278 -12.41 -13.85 12.23
N GLY A 279 -12.02 -15.12 12.37
CA GLY A 279 -11.53 -15.72 13.61
C GLY A 279 -12.60 -16.39 14.45
N ARG A 280 -13.89 -16.21 14.14
CA ARG A 280 -14.97 -16.93 14.81
C ARG A 280 -14.83 -18.44 14.59
N MET A 281 -15.22 -19.20 15.61
CA MET A 281 -15.15 -20.66 15.62
C MET A 281 -16.57 -21.21 15.64
N GLU A 282 -16.81 -22.20 14.81
CA GLU A 282 -18.06 -22.93 14.72
C GLU A 282 -17.75 -24.44 14.84
N GLN A 283 -18.57 -25.12 15.61
CA GLN A 283 -18.40 -26.52 15.98
C GLN A 283 -19.78 -27.17 16.02
N GLY A 284 -19.94 -28.38 15.47
CA GLY A 284 -21.23 -29.06 15.50
C GLY A 284 -21.23 -30.46 14.88
N CYS A 285 -22.44 -30.95 14.61
CA CYS A 285 -22.69 -32.24 13.96
C CYS A 285 -22.67 -32.13 12.43
N GLY A 286 -22.26 -33.22 11.77
CA GLY A 286 -22.39 -33.42 10.34
C GLY A 286 -21.10 -33.17 9.56
N LYS A 287 -21.14 -33.49 8.27
CA LYS A 287 -20.03 -33.24 7.34
C LYS A 287 -20.02 -31.79 6.89
N CYS A 288 -18.85 -31.17 6.97
CA CYS A 288 -18.59 -29.85 6.45
C CYS A 288 -17.62 -29.95 5.26
N THR A 289 -17.98 -29.32 4.14
CA THR A 289 -17.29 -29.47 2.83
C THR A 289 -16.39 -28.29 2.45
N GLU A 290 -16.24 -27.30 3.33
CA GLU A 290 -15.37 -26.15 3.09
C GLU A 290 -13.89 -26.46 3.36
N ILE A 291 -12.99 -25.75 2.67
CA ILE A 291 -11.54 -25.98 2.71
C ILE A 291 -10.95 -25.83 4.13
N ASP A 292 -11.48 -24.88 4.90
CA ASP A 292 -11.08 -24.58 6.28
C ASP A 292 -11.74 -25.50 7.33
N CYS A 293 -12.56 -26.45 6.89
CA CYS A 293 -13.29 -27.36 7.74
C CYS A 293 -12.53 -28.66 7.97
N ARG A 294 -12.72 -29.24 9.15
CA ARG A 294 -12.15 -30.55 9.52
C ARG A 294 -13.24 -31.40 10.17
N ASN A 295 -13.42 -32.61 9.66
CA ASN A 295 -14.40 -33.58 10.14
C ASN A 295 -13.68 -34.71 10.89
N CYS A 296 -14.34 -35.32 11.89
CA CYS A 296 -13.77 -36.40 12.68
C CYS A 296 -14.87 -37.26 13.34
N LYS A 297 -14.53 -38.50 13.75
CA LYS A 297 -15.49 -39.56 14.15
C LYS A 297 -15.32 -40.08 15.59
N GLN A 298 -14.74 -39.27 16.47
CA GLN A 298 -14.48 -39.65 17.87
C GLN A 298 -15.14 -38.64 18.81
N ASN A 299 -15.49 -39.08 20.01
CA ASN A 299 -16.10 -38.19 21.00
C ASN A 299 -15.20 -36.98 21.29
N PHE A 300 -15.80 -35.79 21.24
CA PHE A 300 -15.15 -34.48 21.48
C PHE A 300 -14.00 -34.13 20.53
N CYS A 301 -13.88 -34.83 19.39
CA CYS A 301 -12.75 -34.69 18.48
C CYS A 301 -12.66 -33.33 17.77
N ASN A 302 -13.75 -32.57 17.66
CA ASN A 302 -13.78 -31.29 16.94
C ASN A 302 -13.20 -30.12 17.76
N HIS A 303 -12.07 -30.34 18.43
CA HIS A 303 -11.38 -29.35 19.27
C HIS A 303 -10.56 -28.34 18.45
N ARG A 304 -10.29 -27.16 19.03
CA ARG A 304 -9.67 -25.99 18.36
C ARG A 304 -8.31 -26.26 17.70
N THR A 305 -7.61 -27.30 18.13
CA THR A 305 -6.24 -27.68 17.75
C THR A 305 -6.15 -28.46 16.44
N ILE A 306 -7.28 -28.97 15.92
CA ILE A 306 -7.33 -29.71 14.65
C ILE A 306 -7.68 -28.79 13.47
N GLY A 307 -8.28 -27.62 13.74
CA GLY A 307 -8.64 -26.66 12.71
C GLY A 307 -7.48 -25.86 12.12
N VAL A 308 -7.77 -25.15 11.04
CA VAL A 308 -6.84 -24.15 10.48
C VAL A 308 -6.82 -22.86 11.30
N LYS A 309 -5.72 -22.12 11.18
CA LYS A 309 -5.63 -20.70 11.51
C LYS A 309 -5.52 -19.90 10.22
N HIS A 310 -5.90 -18.62 10.29
CA HIS A 310 -5.80 -17.69 9.18
C HIS A 310 -4.68 -16.69 9.46
N CYS A 311 -3.89 -16.37 8.44
CA CYS A 311 -2.88 -15.33 8.47
C CYS A 311 -3.24 -14.24 7.46
N TRP A 312 -2.86 -12.99 7.71
CA TRP A 312 -3.00 -11.90 6.75
C TRP A 312 -2.07 -12.10 5.56
N THR A 313 -2.48 -11.54 4.42
CA THR A 313 -1.72 -11.42 3.18
C THR A 313 -1.75 -9.97 2.69
N ASN A 314 -0.88 -9.60 1.75
CA ASN A 314 -0.63 -8.19 1.37
C ASN A 314 -1.87 -7.47 0.84
N HIS A 315 -2.83 -8.19 0.24
CA HIS A 315 -4.03 -7.62 -0.37
C HIS A 315 -5.25 -7.55 0.58
N GLY A 316 -5.05 -7.69 1.90
CA GLY A 316 -6.13 -7.72 2.89
C GLY A 316 -6.92 -9.03 2.92
N SER A 317 -6.65 -9.96 2.01
CA SER A 317 -7.08 -11.35 2.04
C SER A 317 -6.39 -12.15 3.16
N THR A 318 -6.89 -13.34 3.46
CA THR A 318 -6.27 -14.30 4.37
C THR A 318 -5.86 -15.59 3.67
N CYS A 319 -4.78 -16.22 4.15
CA CYS A 319 -4.42 -17.60 3.82
C CYS A 319 -4.64 -18.52 5.02
N SER A 320 -4.85 -19.81 4.76
CA SER A 320 -5.09 -20.83 5.79
C SER A 320 -3.86 -21.70 6.00
N THR A 321 -3.54 -22.02 7.26
CA THR A 321 -2.42 -22.89 7.65
C THR A 321 -2.81 -23.70 8.90
N GLY A 322 -2.06 -24.75 9.25
CA GLY A 322 -2.35 -25.59 10.41
C GLY A 322 -2.26 -24.83 11.74
N TYR A 323 -2.92 -25.34 12.78
CA TYR A 323 -2.97 -24.69 14.10
C TYR A 323 -1.57 -24.43 14.70
N TYR A 324 -0.61 -25.32 14.45
CA TYR A 324 0.76 -25.26 14.95
C TYR A 324 1.75 -24.63 13.96
N ASP A 325 1.32 -24.36 12.73
CA ASP A 325 2.16 -23.68 11.73
C ASP A 325 2.31 -22.20 12.09
N ASN A 326 3.10 -21.47 11.30
CA ASN A 326 3.38 -20.05 11.52
C ASN A 326 2.59 -19.14 10.58
N CYS A 327 2.27 -17.93 11.06
CA CYS A 327 2.04 -16.79 10.19
C CYS A 327 3.34 -16.00 10.13
N PHE A 328 3.64 -15.34 9.01
CA PHE A 328 4.84 -14.50 8.89
C PHE A 328 4.52 -13.07 8.46
N THR A 329 5.39 -12.16 8.88
CA THR A 329 5.57 -10.81 8.32
C THR A 329 7.04 -10.62 8.02
N GLU A 330 7.38 -10.04 6.88
CA GLU A 330 8.74 -9.64 6.50
C GLU A 330 8.75 -8.31 5.74
N ARG A 331 9.94 -7.77 5.49
CA ARG A 331 10.17 -6.59 4.64
C ARG A 331 10.94 -7.00 3.40
N ILE A 332 10.39 -6.71 2.22
CA ILE A 332 11.06 -6.97 0.93
C ILE A 332 12.03 -5.83 0.58
N GLU A 333 12.76 -5.92 -0.54
CA GLU A 333 13.87 -5.01 -0.85
C GLU A 333 13.51 -3.51 -0.84
N LYS A 334 12.26 -3.13 -1.10
CA LYS A 334 11.75 -1.75 -1.01
C LYS A 334 11.26 -1.32 0.39
N ASN A 335 11.58 -2.08 1.43
CA ASN A 335 11.00 -1.94 2.76
C ASN A 335 9.45 -2.06 2.81
N GLU A 336 8.81 -2.58 1.76
CA GLU A 336 7.37 -2.90 1.73
C GLU A 336 7.08 -4.16 2.57
N LEU A 337 5.89 -4.24 3.20
CA LEU A 337 5.49 -5.40 4.00
C LEU A 337 5.05 -6.57 3.12
N ASN A 338 5.65 -7.75 3.34
CA ASN A 338 5.15 -9.02 2.83
C ASN A 338 4.63 -9.89 4.00
N LYS A 339 3.47 -10.54 3.79
CA LYS A 339 2.71 -11.26 4.83
C LYS A 339 2.14 -12.55 4.26
N GLY A 340 2.18 -13.62 5.03
CA GLY A 340 1.55 -14.88 4.63
C GLY A 340 1.57 -15.99 5.66
N CYS A 341 1.44 -17.21 5.15
CA CYS A 341 1.39 -18.46 5.89
C CYS A 341 2.71 -19.23 5.72
N GLY A 342 3.15 -19.92 6.77
CA GLY A 342 4.38 -20.69 6.78
C GLY A 342 5.53 -20.01 7.52
N ASN A 343 6.75 -20.49 7.26
CA ASN A 343 7.97 -20.07 7.94
C ASN A 343 8.69 -18.94 7.19
N CYS A 344 9.55 -18.24 7.90
CA CYS A 344 10.39 -17.19 7.33
C CYS A 344 11.41 -17.74 6.31
N SER A 345 11.56 -17.02 5.19
CA SER A 345 12.57 -17.26 4.16
C SER A 345 13.68 -16.20 4.12
N SER A 346 13.55 -15.12 4.90
CA SER A 346 14.48 -13.98 4.94
C SER A 346 14.87 -13.61 6.37
N ALA A 347 15.97 -12.87 6.52
CA ALA A 347 16.43 -12.35 7.81
C ALA A 347 15.60 -11.15 8.32
N THR A 348 14.79 -10.52 7.47
CA THR A 348 13.86 -9.43 7.82
C THR A 348 12.47 -9.93 8.23
N CYS A 349 12.33 -11.24 8.39
CA CYS A 349 11.08 -11.91 8.68
C CYS A 349 10.95 -12.29 10.16
N LYS A 350 9.74 -12.15 10.71
CA LYS A 350 9.38 -12.72 12.02
C LYS A 350 8.10 -13.56 11.89
N THR A 351 8.08 -14.70 12.57
CA THR A 351 6.91 -15.58 12.66
C THR A 351 6.06 -15.27 13.89
N CYS A 352 4.79 -15.68 13.85
CA CYS A 352 3.90 -15.66 15.00
C CYS A 352 2.85 -16.78 14.95
N ASN A 353 2.45 -17.26 16.12
CA ASN A 353 1.68 -18.50 16.24
C ASN A 353 0.16 -18.25 16.32
N GLY A 354 -0.29 -17.03 16.62
CA GLY A 354 -1.70 -16.66 16.71
C GLY A 354 -2.47 -16.68 15.38
N HIS A 355 -3.78 -16.54 15.47
CA HIS A 355 -4.64 -16.23 14.31
C HIS A 355 -4.51 -14.74 13.98
N ARG A 356 -4.27 -14.39 12.71
CA ARG A 356 -4.13 -13.01 12.21
C ARG A 356 -3.09 -12.15 12.95
N CYS A 357 -2.10 -12.78 13.59
CA CYS A 357 -1.07 -12.11 14.40
C CYS A 357 -0.03 -11.34 13.57
N ASN A 358 0.00 -11.56 12.25
CA ASN A 358 0.92 -10.94 11.30
C ASN A 358 0.32 -9.65 10.69
N ASP A 359 -0.29 -8.80 11.53
CA ASP A 359 -1.00 -7.59 11.07
C ASP A 359 -0.03 -6.54 10.47
N GLY A 360 1.21 -6.50 10.93
CA GLY A 360 2.29 -5.65 10.43
C GLY A 360 2.29 -4.21 10.97
N ASN A 361 1.31 -3.82 11.78
CA ASN A 361 1.12 -2.40 12.21
C ASN A 361 2.24 -1.87 13.13
N LYS A 362 3.06 -2.76 13.71
CA LYS A 362 4.23 -2.44 14.52
C LYS A 362 5.49 -3.16 14.04
N PHE A 363 5.54 -3.52 12.76
CA PHE A 363 6.68 -4.26 12.21
C PHE A 363 7.80 -3.28 11.81
N PRO A 364 9.03 -3.47 12.29
CA PRO A 364 10.13 -2.54 12.03
C PRO A 364 10.42 -2.45 10.53
N TYR A 365 11.12 -1.38 10.17
CA TYR A 365 11.82 -1.26 8.90
C TYR A 365 13.24 -1.82 9.06
N TYR A 366 13.94 -2.04 7.95
CA TYR A 366 15.30 -2.54 7.99
C TYR A 366 16.22 -1.72 7.09
N CYS A 367 17.43 -1.48 7.58
CA CYS A 367 18.55 -0.96 6.82
C CYS A 367 19.70 -1.97 6.93
N PHE A 368 20.51 -2.14 5.89
CA PHE A 368 21.75 -2.92 6.05
C PHE A 368 22.79 -2.14 6.87
N GLY A 369 23.70 -2.85 7.52
CA GLY A 369 24.94 -2.30 8.06
C GLY A 369 25.92 -1.98 6.92
N SER A 370 26.99 -1.26 7.24
CA SER A 370 27.97 -0.87 6.23
C SER A 370 28.87 -2.01 5.75
N ASP A 371 28.81 -3.18 6.37
CA ASP A 371 29.34 -4.45 5.84
C ASP A 371 28.53 -4.99 4.65
N GLY A 372 27.27 -4.57 4.49
CA GLY A 372 26.33 -5.10 3.51
C GLY A 372 25.70 -6.44 3.90
N GLU A 373 25.92 -6.91 5.13
CA GLU A 373 25.43 -8.20 5.65
C GLU A 373 24.63 -8.05 6.95
N SER A 374 25.05 -7.18 7.86
CA SER A 374 24.33 -6.88 9.10
C SER A 374 22.98 -6.23 8.81
N LEU A 375 21.98 -6.50 9.63
CA LEU A 375 20.65 -5.91 9.53
C LEU A 375 20.32 -5.08 10.77
N LEU A 376 19.92 -3.83 10.56
CA LEU A 376 19.53 -2.88 11.60
C LEU A 376 18.01 -2.77 11.63
N GLU A 377 17.37 -2.96 12.78
CA GLU A 377 15.93 -2.72 12.94
C GLU A 377 15.68 -1.23 13.16
N CYS A 378 14.91 -0.62 12.25
CA CYS A 378 14.70 0.83 12.20
C CYS A 378 13.23 1.22 12.48
N PRO A 379 12.99 2.40 13.10
CA PRO A 379 11.65 2.90 13.39
C PRO A 379 10.94 3.48 12.14
N ASN A 380 11.71 3.93 11.15
CA ASN A 380 11.29 4.54 9.89
C ASN A 380 11.98 3.83 8.69
N PRO A 381 11.45 3.94 7.45
CA PRO A 381 12.03 3.29 6.27
C PRO A 381 13.36 3.91 5.81
N ASP A 382 13.68 5.09 6.32
CA ASP A 382 14.83 5.86 5.88
C ASP A 382 16.13 5.31 6.49
N CYS A 383 17.15 5.27 5.64
CA CYS A 383 18.48 4.77 5.90
C CYS A 383 19.50 5.79 5.37
N TYR A 384 20.67 5.84 6.00
CA TYR A 384 21.79 6.62 5.49
C TYR A 384 23.05 5.79 5.30
N ILE A 385 23.96 6.29 4.47
CA ILE A 385 25.38 5.93 4.47
C ILE A 385 26.26 7.16 4.25
N ASP A 386 27.32 7.29 5.03
CA ASP A 386 28.33 8.32 4.86
C ASP A 386 29.59 7.84 4.10
N LYS A 387 30.44 8.81 3.75
CA LYS A 387 31.71 8.62 3.03
C LYS A 387 32.76 7.81 3.81
N ASP A 388 32.64 7.72 5.13
CA ASP A 388 33.48 6.88 6.00
C ASP A 388 32.91 5.45 6.15
N PHE A 389 31.82 5.14 5.45
CA PHE A 389 31.06 3.90 5.52
C PHE A 389 30.48 3.62 6.91
N ASN A 390 29.97 4.65 7.61
CA ASN A 390 28.98 4.44 8.66
C ASN A 390 27.59 4.42 8.01
N ALA A 391 26.77 3.43 8.37
CA ALA A 391 25.41 3.29 7.88
C ALA A 391 24.45 3.07 9.05
N GLY A 392 23.23 3.61 8.94
CA GLY A 392 22.27 3.60 10.04
C GLY A 392 20.84 3.90 9.61
N CYS A 393 19.95 3.99 10.60
CA CYS A 393 18.54 4.34 10.44
C CYS A 393 18.34 5.88 10.43
N GLY A 394 17.28 6.34 9.79
CA GLY A 394 16.96 7.77 9.64
C GLY A 394 17.78 8.46 8.56
N THR A 395 17.66 9.79 8.49
CA THR A 395 18.38 10.59 7.50
C THR A 395 19.74 11.07 8.01
N CYS A 396 20.59 11.53 7.08
CA CYS A 396 21.84 12.23 7.35
C CYS A 396 21.62 13.48 8.21
N ASP A 397 20.48 14.17 8.04
CA ASP A 397 20.11 15.36 8.80
C ASP A 397 19.64 15.02 10.22
N ASP A 398 18.79 14.01 10.38
CA ASP A 398 18.33 13.53 11.70
C ASP A 398 19.52 13.15 12.60
N ASN A 399 20.51 12.48 12.00
CA ASN A 399 21.71 12.00 12.67
C ASN A 399 22.84 13.05 12.75
N LYS A 400 22.65 14.25 12.18
CA LYS A 400 23.64 15.35 12.17
C LYS A 400 25.02 14.92 11.63
N ILE A 401 25.02 14.18 10.54
CA ILE A 401 26.25 13.68 9.90
C ILE A 401 26.99 14.85 9.24
N ASN A 402 28.18 15.16 9.75
CA ASN A 402 29.03 16.30 9.32
C ASN A 402 29.97 15.99 8.13
N VAL A 403 29.85 14.80 7.53
CA VAL A 403 30.59 14.36 6.35
C VAL A 403 29.62 14.09 5.20
N SER A 404 30.12 13.98 3.97
CA SER A 404 29.32 13.65 2.78
C SER A 404 28.51 12.37 3.00
N CYS A 405 27.18 12.49 2.96
CA CYS A 405 26.23 11.46 3.35
C CYS A 405 25.06 11.35 2.37
N VAL A 406 24.53 10.14 2.21
CA VAL A 406 23.49 9.78 1.24
C VAL A 406 22.27 9.18 1.94
N ASP A 407 21.12 9.83 1.78
CA ASP A 407 19.82 9.34 2.21
C ASP A 407 19.19 8.36 1.22
N CYS A 408 18.43 7.38 1.72
CA CYS A 408 17.62 6.47 0.90
C CYS A 408 16.63 5.63 1.71
N SER A 409 15.66 4.99 1.03
CA SER A 409 14.52 4.34 1.71
C SER A 409 14.34 2.84 1.37
N ASP A 410 15.25 2.23 0.60
CA ASP A 410 15.22 0.80 0.28
C ASP A 410 16.12 0.00 1.24
N LEU A 411 15.81 -1.27 1.44
CA LEU A 411 16.45 -2.13 2.44
C LEU A 411 17.98 -2.22 2.23
N LYS A 412 18.41 -2.42 0.98
CA LYS A 412 19.82 -2.52 0.53
C LYS A 412 20.41 -1.19 0.04
N CYS A 413 19.77 -0.06 0.33
CA CYS A 413 20.10 1.19 -0.35
C CYS A 413 21.45 1.79 0.03
N ASN A 414 21.99 1.42 1.19
CA ASN A 414 23.19 1.97 1.82
C ASN A 414 24.46 1.15 1.52
N SER A 415 24.66 0.80 0.24
CA SER A 415 25.87 0.07 -0.20
C SER A 415 27.13 0.96 -0.17
N ARG A 416 28.30 0.38 0.14
CA ARG A 416 29.61 1.08 0.16
C ARG A 416 29.96 1.81 -1.14
N ASN A 417 29.43 1.36 -2.28
CA ASN A 417 29.70 2.01 -3.56
C ASN A 417 28.91 3.32 -3.73
N LYS A 418 27.86 3.55 -2.95
CA LYS A 418 26.91 4.64 -3.18
C LYS A 418 27.50 6.02 -2.92
N PRO A 419 28.23 6.32 -1.82
CA PRO A 419 28.92 7.60 -1.67
C PRO A 419 29.85 7.89 -2.86
N ASN A 420 30.61 6.88 -3.30
CA ASN A 420 31.56 7.00 -4.43
C ASN A 420 30.90 7.16 -5.82
N GLN A 421 29.60 6.89 -5.94
CA GLN A 421 28.82 7.07 -7.17
C GLN A 421 27.88 8.28 -7.10
N THR A 422 27.81 8.95 -5.95
CA THR A 422 26.91 10.08 -5.70
C THR A 422 27.65 11.40 -5.89
N ILE A 423 27.02 12.36 -6.55
CA ILE A 423 27.62 13.67 -6.78
C ILE A 423 27.44 14.51 -5.52
N PHE A 424 28.55 14.80 -4.87
CA PHE A 424 28.67 15.85 -3.85
C PHE A 424 29.29 17.10 -4.49
N CYS A 425 28.85 18.27 -4.07
CA CYS A 425 29.35 19.56 -4.55
C CYS A 425 30.12 20.24 -3.43
N TYR A 426 31.11 21.07 -3.76
CA TYR A 426 31.56 22.07 -2.80
C TYR A 426 30.41 23.04 -2.51
N GLU A 427 30.27 23.42 -1.26
CA GLU A 427 29.26 24.36 -0.78
C GLU A 427 29.95 25.60 -0.22
N ARG A 428 29.39 26.77 -0.54
CA ARG A 428 29.90 28.06 -0.08
C ARG A 428 28.85 29.14 -0.24
N GLU A 429 28.61 29.89 0.83
CA GLU A 429 27.85 31.13 0.80
C GLU A 429 28.78 32.35 0.69
N GLU A 430 28.21 33.52 0.36
CA GLU A 430 28.95 34.79 0.25
C GLU A 430 29.85 35.00 1.49
N SER A 431 31.15 35.17 1.26
CA SER A 431 32.21 35.32 2.29
C SER A 431 32.49 34.15 3.24
N GLY A 432 31.95 32.95 3.00
CA GLY A 432 32.33 31.73 3.71
C GLY A 432 33.66 31.11 3.24
N GLU A 433 34.04 29.96 3.80
CA GLU A 433 35.10 29.07 3.25
C GLU A 433 34.49 28.06 2.26
N GLU A 434 35.31 27.46 1.40
CA GLU A 434 34.90 26.35 0.51
C GLU A 434 34.90 25.04 1.33
N ILE A 435 33.73 24.42 1.52
CA ILE A 435 33.58 23.17 2.30
C ILE A 435 33.04 22.02 1.43
N GLU A 436 33.47 20.78 1.71
CA GLU A 436 32.87 19.61 1.06
C GLU A 436 31.38 19.49 1.43
N GLY A 437 30.50 19.43 0.43
CA GLY A 437 29.06 19.31 0.65
C GLY A 437 28.71 18.02 1.37
N GLN A 438 27.89 18.16 2.41
CA GLN A 438 27.54 17.06 3.31
C GLN A 438 26.39 16.19 2.78
N ARG A 439 25.70 16.61 1.71
CA ARG A 439 24.52 15.95 1.16
C ARG A 439 24.64 15.69 -0.33
N GLN A 440 23.92 14.66 -0.79
CA GLN A 440 23.87 14.33 -2.22
C GLN A 440 23.27 15.47 -3.04
N CYS A 441 23.82 15.70 -4.22
CA CYS A 441 23.22 16.62 -5.18
C CYS A 441 22.23 15.89 -6.10
N ASP A 442 20.95 15.93 -5.76
CA ASP A 442 19.86 15.30 -6.53
C ASP A 442 19.80 15.79 -7.99
N LYS A 443 20.18 17.04 -8.24
CA LYS A 443 20.26 17.64 -9.58
C LYS A 443 21.43 17.11 -10.43
N LYS A 444 22.35 16.33 -9.83
CA LYS A 444 23.53 15.71 -10.49
C LYS A 444 24.46 16.69 -11.21
N MET A 445 24.40 17.97 -10.85
CA MET A 445 25.28 19.03 -11.33
C MET A 445 25.62 19.95 -10.18
N CYS A 446 26.87 20.38 -10.11
CA CYS A 446 27.37 21.38 -9.18
C CYS A 446 27.64 22.68 -9.92
N TYR A 447 27.47 23.81 -9.25
CA TYR A 447 27.79 25.13 -9.80
C TYR A 447 28.81 25.88 -8.93
N ILE A 448 29.57 26.76 -9.57
CA ILE A 448 30.30 27.84 -8.92
C ILE A 448 30.03 29.14 -9.67
N SER A 449 29.62 30.17 -8.92
CA SER A 449 29.42 31.53 -9.42
C SER A 449 30.27 32.53 -8.65
N ALA A 450 30.81 33.54 -9.33
CA ALA A 450 31.47 34.69 -8.72
C ALA A 450 30.92 35.98 -9.33
N ASP A 451 30.53 36.94 -8.50
CA ASP A 451 30.13 38.28 -8.94
C ASP A 451 31.37 39.19 -9.05
N ILE A 452 32.02 39.12 -10.21
CA ILE A 452 33.23 39.90 -10.51
C ILE A 452 32.91 41.39 -10.66
N LEU A 453 31.68 41.74 -11.10
CA LEU A 453 31.25 43.13 -11.31
C LEU A 453 31.12 43.89 -9.98
N LYS A 454 30.55 43.26 -8.96
CA LYS A 454 30.48 43.77 -7.59
C LYS A 454 31.86 43.81 -6.92
N ALA A 455 32.73 42.85 -7.24
CA ALA A 455 34.06 42.70 -6.65
C ALA A 455 35.13 43.68 -7.17
N LYS A 456 35.07 44.04 -8.46
CA LYS A 456 36.12 44.75 -9.23
C LYS A 456 37.45 43.99 -9.41
N SER A 457 37.65 42.83 -8.78
CA SER A 457 38.82 41.98 -8.97
C SER A 457 38.46 40.49 -8.82
N GLU A 458 39.23 39.60 -9.44
CA GLU A 458 39.05 38.14 -9.31
C GLU A 458 39.24 37.68 -7.85
N GLU A 459 40.24 38.24 -7.15
CA GLU A 459 40.57 37.92 -5.76
C GLU A 459 39.43 38.30 -4.79
N THR A 460 38.96 39.55 -4.84
CA THR A 460 37.85 40.01 -3.99
C THR A 460 36.53 39.30 -4.32
N ALA A 461 36.33 38.88 -5.58
CA ALA A 461 35.17 38.08 -5.96
C ALA A 461 35.19 36.73 -5.24
N PHE A 462 36.34 36.06 -5.23
CA PHE A 462 36.52 34.81 -4.51
C PHE A 462 36.53 34.95 -3.00
N GLU A 463 36.92 36.09 -2.43
CA GLU A 463 36.84 36.29 -0.98
C GLU A 463 35.40 36.49 -0.51
N LYS A 464 34.59 37.27 -1.23
CA LYS A 464 33.33 37.84 -0.69
C LYS A 464 32.07 37.53 -1.48
N PHE A 465 32.21 37.24 -2.78
CA PHE A 465 31.08 37.19 -3.72
C PHE A 465 31.04 35.91 -4.55
N THR A 466 31.59 34.82 -4.02
CA THR A 466 31.44 33.46 -4.56
C THR A 466 30.30 32.72 -3.89
N LYS A 467 29.54 31.96 -4.69
CA LYS A 467 28.61 30.93 -4.22
C LYS A 467 28.89 29.61 -4.93
N GLN A 468 28.78 28.52 -4.18
CA GLN A 468 28.98 27.15 -4.66
C GLN A 468 27.89 26.25 -4.08
N GLY A 469 27.41 25.29 -4.87
CA GLY A 469 26.49 24.27 -4.35
C GLY A 469 25.90 23.37 -5.43
N CYS A 470 24.85 22.65 -5.05
CA CYS A 470 24.10 21.77 -5.94
C CYS A 470 23.15 22.52 -6.87
N GLY A 471 23.24 22.25 -8.17
CA GLY A 471 22.28 22.65 -9.20
C GLY A 471 22.89 23.37 -10.39
N ASN A 472 22.03 24.13 -11.06
CA ASN A 472 22.40 25.03 -12.15
C ASN A 472 22.90 26.37 -11.59
N CYS A 473 23.57 27.14 -12.43
CA CYS A 473 23.84 28.55 -12.17
C CYS A 473 22.56 29.33 -11.80
N PRO A 474 22.57 30.17 -10.76
CA PRO A 474 21.48 31.11 -10.49
C PRO A 474 21.22 32.05 -11.67
N ASP A 475 19.97 32.40 -11.96
CA ASP A 475 19.57 33.10 -13.20
C ASP A 475 20.25 34.47 -13.42
N ASN A 476 20.73 35.12 -12.35
CA ASN A 476 21.42 36.41 -12.39
C ASN A 476 22.96 36.31 -12.21
N SER A 477 23.54 35.10 -12.25
CA SER A 477 24.96 34.87 -11.89
C SER A 477 25.96 35.08 -13.04
N ILE A 478 26.21 36.34 -13.38
CA ILE A 478 27.33 36.75 -14.24
C ILE A 478 28.60 36.86 -13.37
N THR A 479 29.27 35.77 -13.02
CA THR A 479 29.87 34.77 -13.91
C THR A 479 29.80 33.40 -13.28
N CYS A 480 29.34 32.37 -13.99
CA CYS A 480 29.06 31.06 -13.40
C CYS A 480 29.40 29.88 -14.31
N ARG A 481 29.75 28.74 -13.69
CA ARG A 481 30.10 27.48 -14.35
C ARG A 481 29.45 26.30 -13.65
N THR A 482 29.01 25.32 -14.43
CA THR A 482 28.49 24.03 -13.96
C THR A 482 29.41 22.86 -14.32
N CYS A 483 29.35 21.79 -13.54
CA CYS A 483 30.06 20.54 -13.77
C CYS A 483 29.30 19.36 -13.13
N ASN A 484 29.63 18.12 -13.49
CA ASN A 484 28.85 16.93 -13.15
C ASN A 484 29.71 15.78 -12.56
N ARG A 485 30.75 16.13 -11.79
CA ARG A 485 31.62 15.18 -11.07
C ARG A 485 31.63 15.51 -9.59
N ILE A 486 32.04 14.56 -8.76
CA ILE A 486 32.20 14.78 -7.31
C ILE A 486 33.20 15.92 -7.09
N HIS A 487 32.84 16.90 -6.26
CA HIS A 487 33.68 18.03 -5.83
C HIS A 487 34.33 18.79 -7.01
N CYS A 488 33.58 18.95 -8.10
CA CYS A 488 34.09 19.53 -9.34
C CYS A 488 34.05 21.06 -9.40
N ASN A 489 33.24 21.71 -8.56
CA ASN A 489 32.92 23.13 -8.61
C ASN A 489 33.84 24.00 -7.74
N SER A 490 35.12 23.65 -7.63
CA SER A 490 36.09 24.38 -6.79
C SER A 490 36.51 25.73 -7.38
N GLN A 491 37.17 26.56 -6.57
CA GLN A 491 37.84 27.78 -7.05
C GLN A 491 38.83 27.49 -8.20
N HIS A 492 39.59 26.38 -8.14
CA HIS A 492 40.51 26.00 -9.22
C HIS A 492 39.74 25.78 -10.52
N PHE A 493 38.67 24.97 -10.48
CA PHE A 493 37.85 24.69 -11.66
C PHE A 493 37.42 25.99 -12.31
N PHE A 494 36.89 26.98 -11.58
CA PHE A 494 36.48 28.26 -12.15
C PHE A 494 37.59 28.98 -12.91
N LYS A 495 38.81 29.06 -12.35
CA LYS A 495 39.96 29.80 -12.91
C LYS A 495 40.50 29.26 -14.24
N GLU A 496 40.10 28.05 -14.66
CA GLU A 496 40.38 27.44 -15.97
C GLU A 496 39.62 28.11 -17.14
N ARG A 497 38.65 28.99 -16.83
CA ARG A 497 37.94 29.81 -17.80
C ARG A 497 38.11 31.28 -17.45
N HIS A 498 38.03 32.08 -18.50
CA HIS A 498 37.99 33.53 -18.45
C HIS A 498 36.63 33.99 -18.98
N PHE A 499 36.17 35.17 -18.61
CA PHE A 499 34.87 35.68 -19.03
C PHE A 499 35.01 37.01 -19.77
N CYS A 500 34.39 37.09 -20.94
CA CYS A 500 34.35 38.29 -21.77
C CYS A 500 32.90 38.65 -22.09
N TRP A 501 32.62 39.93 -22.34
CA TRP A 501 31.34 40.35 -22.91
C TRP A 501 31.23 39.89 -24.36
N ILE A 502 30.01 39.51 -24.75
CA ILE A 502 29.57 39.33 -26.15
C ILE A 502 28.62 40.47 -26.56
N SER A 503 27.87 41.00 -25.58
CA SER A 503 27.02 42.18 -25.67
C SER A 503 26.84 42.77 -24.26
N GLU A 504 26.20 43.94 -24.15
CA GLU A 504 26.06 44.69 -22.88
C GLU A 504 25.46 43.89 -21.71
N ASN A 505 24.67 42.86 -21.99
CA ASN A 505 23.99 42.03 -20.98
C ASN A 505 24.32 40.53 -21.10
N SER A 506 25.37 40.13 -21.85
CA SER A 506 25.70 38.71 -22.08
C SER A 506 27.20 38.45 -22.13
N THR A 507 27.62 37.39 -21.45
CA THR A 507 29.03 36.98 -21.31
C THR A 507 29.26 35.56 -21.80
N GLU A 508 30.44 35.28 -22.36
CA GLU A 508 30.87 33.93 -22.70
C GLU A 508 32.02 33.41 -21.82
N GLN A 509 32.19 32.08 -21.81
CA GLN A 509 33.27 31.38 -21.10
C GLN A 509 34.43 31.06 -22.05
N CYS A 510 35.47 31.88 -22.03
CA CYS A 510 36.69 31.70 -22.82
C CYS A 510 37.60 30.64 -22.21
N SER A 511 38.05 29.68 -23.04
CA SER A 511 39.12 28.74 -22.67
C SER A 511 40.43 29.49 -22.46
N VAL A 512 41.02 29.40 -21.25
CA VAL A 512 42.27 30.12 -20.89
C VAL A 512 43.46 29.69 -21.74
N SER A 513 43.55 28.39 -22.08
CA SER A 513 44.64 27.83 -22.90
C SER A 513 44.59 28.32 -24.36
N GLU A 514 43.40 28.40 -24.94
CA GLU A 514 43.19 28.85 -26.33
C GLU A 514 43.27 30.39 -26.45
N HIS A 515 42.55 31.11 -25.59
CA HIS A 515 42.31 32.54 -25.71
C HIS A 515 43.29 33.40 -24.88
N LYS A 516 44.17 32.77 -24.09
CA LYS A 516 45.26 33.40 -23.31
C LYS A 516 44.81 34.56 -22.39
N ARG A 517 43.59 34.44 -21.83
CA ARG A 517 42.89 35.48 -21.04
C ARG A 517 42.78 36.83 -21.78
N ILE A 518 42.53 36.82 -23.09
CA ILE A 518 42.27 38.04 -23.88
C ILE A 518 40.77 38.19 -24.09
N CYS A 519 40.26 39.40 -23.94
CA CYS A 519 38.94 39.83 -24.43
C CYS A 519 39.12 40.96 -25.47
N TYR A 520 38.18 41.08 -26.42
CA TYR A 520 38.19 42.15 -27.43
C TYR A 520 36.86 42.89 -27.53
N TYR A 521 36.92 44.16 -27.89
CA TYR A 521 35.82 45.02 -28.35
C TYR A 521 36.23 45.59 -29.71
N ALA A 522 35.45 45.30 -30.75
CA ALA A 522 35.73 45.73 -32.12
C ALA A 522 34.58 46.55 -32.71
N VAL A 523 34.93 47.56 -33.49
CA VAL A 523 34.03 48.33 -34.35
C VAL A 523 34.43 48.07 -35.81
N ILE A 524 33.50 47.50 -36.56
CA ILE A 524 33.65 47.08 -37.96
C ILE A 524 32.80 48.02 -38.83
N ASN A 525 33.41 48.59 -39.87
CA ASN A 525 32.76 49.55 -40.79
C ASN A 525 32.01 50.67 -40.04
N ASP A 526 32.64 51.16 -38.97
CA ASP A 526 32.21 52.26 -38.08
C ASP A 526 30.89 52.09 -37.31
N ASN A 527 30.06 51.10 -37.63
CA ASN A 527 28.71 50.93 -37.06
C ASN A 527 28.44 49.55 -36.42
N ILE A 528 29.18 48.50 -36.79
CA ILE A 528 28.95 47.14 -36.27
C ILE A 528 29.87 46.91 -35.07
N VAL A 529 29.30 46.66 -33.89
CA VAL A 529 30.05 46.28 -32.69
C VAL A 529 30.11 44.77 -32.59
N GLU A 530 31.31 44.23 -32.38
CA GLU A 530 31.55 42.82 -32.06
C GLU A 530 32.43 42.73 -30.80
N GLN A 531 32.12 41.80 -29.90
CA GLN A 531 32.87 41.57 -28.66
C GLN A 531 33.03 40.07 -28.43
N GLY A 532 34.10 39.66 -27.75
CA GLY A 532 34.25 38.28 -27.30
C GLY A 532 35.66 37.88 -26.88
N CYS A 533 35.90 36.56 -26.90
CA CYS A 533 37.14 35.91 -26.52
C CYS A 533 38.29 36.06 -27.54
N GLY A 534 39.50 36.25 -27.02
CA GLY A 534 40.74 35.95 -27.73
C GLY A 534 41.22 36.98 -28.74
N ASN A 535 42.18 36.55 -29.56
CA ASN A 535 42.85 37.41 -30.53
C ASN A 535 42.24 37.23 -31.93
N LYS A 536 40.97 37.62 -32.10
CA LYS A 536 40.26 37.54 -33.39
C LYS A 536 41.00 38.32 -34.48
N THR A 537 40.95 37.79 -35.70
CA THR A 537 41.32 38.47 -36.95
C THR A 537 40.06 38.69 -37.79
N TRP A 538 40.05 39.78 -38.55
CA TRP A 538 38.93 40.20 -39.39
C TRP A 538 39.37 40.25 -40.86
N ASN A 539 38.44 40.03 -41.78
CA ASN A 539 38.70 40.11 -43.22
C ASN A 539 38.38 41.50 -43.79
N GLU A 540 37.59 42.27 -43.04
CA GLU A 540 37.16 43.62 -43.32
C GLU A 540 38.32 44.61 -43.18
N SER A 541 38.42 45.59 -44.09
CA SER A 541 39.54 46.53 -44.11
C SER A 541 39.42 47.70 -43.13
N ASN A 542 38.21 47.97 -42.60
CA ASN A 542 37.96 49.02 -41.61
C ASN A 542 37.48 48.39 -40.29
N VAL A 543 38.43 47.82 -39.54
CA VAL A 543 38.19 47.29 -38.20
C VAL A 543 39.11 47.96 -37.21
N ARG A 544 38.52 48.45 -36.12
CA ARG A 544 39.20 49.01 -34.96
C ARG A 544 38.90 48.07 -33.80
N ALA A 545 39.90 47.47 -33.17
CA ALA A 545 39.70 46.49 -32.10
C ALA A 545 40.56 46.81 -30.89
N ALA A 546 39.91 47.17 -29.78
CA ALA A 546 40.54 47.30 -28.48
C ALA A 546 40.54 45.93 -27.78
N LYS A 547 41.65 45.60 -27.14
CA LYS A 547 41.89 44.34 -26.44
C LYS A 547 42.37 44.63 -25.03
N CYS A 548 42.04 43.71 -24.13
CA CYS A 548 42.48 43.71 -22.74
C CYS A 548 42.85 42.27 -22.36
N GLN A 549 43.77 42.11 -21.40
CA GLN A 549 44.31 40.81 -21.01
C GLN A 549 44.31 40.63 -19.50
N ASN A 550 44.07 39.40 -19.04
CA ASN A 550 44.07 38.94 -17.65
C ASN A 550 42.93 39.46 -16.76
N GLU A 551 42.18 40.48 -17.20
CA GLU A 551 41.01 41.03 -16.51
C GLU A 551 39.70 40.48 -17.10
N HIS A 552 38.79 39.97 -16.27
CA HIS A 552 37.49 39.49 -16.76
C HIS A 552 36.57 40.67 -17.08
N LEU A 553 35.72 40.51 -18.10
CA LEU A 553 34.67 41.48 -18.45
C LEU A 553 35.19 42.89 -18.78
N CYS A 554 36.47 42.99 -19.20
CA CYS A 554 37.17 44.25 -19.46
C CYS A 554 36.84 44.86 -20.84
N ASN A 555 36.35 44.06 -21.79
CA ASN A 555 36.09 44.45 -23.19
C ASN A 555 34.83 45.30 -23.36
N THR A 556 34.84 46.48 -22.74
CA THR A 556 33.73 47.44 -22.72
C THR A 556 33.90 48.52 -23.78
N LYS A 557 32.82 49.27 -24.07
CA LYS A 557 32.92 50.47 -24.90
C LYS A 557 33.91 51.49 -24.32
N LYS A 558 33.99 51.61 -23.00
CA LYS A 558 34.95 52.49 -22.31
C LYS A 558 36.40 52.15 -22.69
N LEU A 559 36.78 50.87 -22.66
CA LEU A 559 38.11 50.41 -23.11
C LEU A 559 38.39 50.84 -24.56
N PHE A 560 37.38 50.73 -25.43
CA PHE A 560 37.50 51.14 -26.84
C PHE A 560 37.67 52.65 -27.01
N ASP A 561 36.84 53.46 -26.33
CA ASP A 561 36.87 54.92 -26.40
C ASP A 561 38.18 55.50 -25.80
N GLU A 562 38.76 54.83 -24.78
CA GLU A 562 40.04 55.20 -24.15
C GLU A 562 41.29 54.63 -24.86
N SER A 563 41.13 53.75 -25.85
CA SER A 563 42.25 53.11 -26.55
C SER A 563 42.89 54.02 -27.62
N LEU A 564 44.22 54.00 -27.68
CA LEU A 564 44.98 54.62 -28.77
C LEU A 564 45.01 53.69 -29.99
N PHE A 565 44.51 54.18 -31.13
CA PHE A 565 44.54 53.51 -32.41
C PHE A 565 45.49 54.20 -33.39
N CYS A 566 46.40 53.43 -33.97
CA CYS A 566 47.41 53.91 -34.90
C CYS A 566 47.22 53.26 -36.28
N LEU A 567 47.64 53.97 -37.32
CA LEU A 567 47.81 53.38 -38.65
C LEU A 567 48.97 52.38 -38.60
N ASN A 568 48.76 51.21 -39.17
CA ASN A 568 49.72 50.13 -39.25
C ASN A 568 50.02 49.82 -40.72
N LYS A 569 51.29 49.96 -41.09
CA LYS A 569 51.79 49.69 -42.43
C LYS A 569 53.24 49.23 -42.33
N GLY A 570 53.51 48.03 -42.82
CA GLY A 570 54.86 47.47 -42.86
C GLY A 570 55.72 48.12 -43.93
N LYS A 571 57.05 48.15 -43.69
CA LYS A 571 58.06 48.67 -44.62
C LYS A 571 57.93 48.17 -46.07
N TYR A 572 57.42 46.96 -46.29
CA TYR A 572 57.34 46.32 -47.60
C TYR A 572 55.96 46.40 -48.27
N ASP A 573 55.00 47.10 -47.68
CA ASP A 573 53.62 47.18 -48.19
C ASP A 573 53.53 48.08 -49.44
N LEU A 574 53.41 47.44 -50.59
CA LEU A 574 53.48 48.05 -51.93
C LEU A 574 52.34 49.03 -52.26
N ASN A 575 51.19 48.94 -51.59
CA ASN A 575 50.06 49.84 -51.80
C ASN A 575 50.14 51.06 -50.86
N GLU A 576 50.18 52.27 -51.41
CA GLU A 576 50.11 53.51 -50.61
C GLU A 576 48.74 53.73 -49.92
N THR A 577 47.69 53.04 -50.37
CA THR A 577 46.29 53.29 -50.01
C THR A 577 45.70 52.38 -48.93
N LYS A 578 46.44 51.37 -48.45
CA LYS A 578 45.97 50.42 -47.42
C LYS A 578 46.91 50.40 -46.21
N SER A 579 46.64 51.24 -45.23
CA SER A 579 47.12 51.05 -43.85
C SER A 579 46.01 50.34 -43.07
N SER A 580 46.35 49.30 -42.31
CA SER A 580 45.40 48.71 -41.36
C SER A 580 45.37 49.55 -40.08
N VAL A 581 44.45 49.27 -39.15
CA VAL A 581 44.43 49.89 -37.83
C VAL A 581 44.91 48.89 -36.78
N ILE A 582 45.69 49.36 -35.81
CA ILE A 582 46.13 48.58 -34.65
C ILE A 582 45.94 49.40 -33.36
N GLN A 583 45.61 48.74 -32.26
CA GLN A 583 45.65 49.32 -30.92
C GLN A 583 47.09 49.39 -30.43
N CYS A 584 47.48 50.48 -29.77
CA CYS A 584 48.83 50.69 -29.23
C CYS A 584 48.75 51.21 -27.79
N ASP A 585 49.76 50.90 -26.98
CA ASP A 585 49.73 51.24 -25.54
C ASP A 585 50.05 52.70 -25.23
N ASN A 586 50.85 53.38 -26.06
CA ASN A 586 51.48 54.67 -25.70
C ASN A 586 51.57 55.69 -26.84
N GLU A 587 52.18 55.32 -27.98
CA GLU A 587 52.49 56.23 -29.08
C GLU A 587 52.31 55.54 -30.43
N CYS A 588 51.91 56.32 -31.44
CA CYS A 588 51.94 55.95 -32.84
C CYS A 588 53.20 56.53 -33.48
N PHE A 589 53.89 55.79 -34.35
CA PHE A 589 54.99 56.33 -35.16
C PHE A 589 54.72 56.34 -36.66
N THR A 590 55.39 57.25 -37.36
CA THR A 590 55.61 57.21 -38.80
C THR A 590 57.09 57.35 -39.11
N ARG A 591 57.62 56.44 -39.92
CA ARG A 591 59.00 56.41 -40.38
C ARG A 591 59.06 56.42 -41.90
N ARG A 592 60.00 57.18 -42.48
CA ARG A 592 60.33 57.08 -43.90
C ARG A 592 61.78 56.62 -44.09
N TYR A 593 61.94 55.47 -44.72
CA TYR A 593 63.25 54.92 -45.03
C TYR A 593 63.94 55.71 -46.16
N LEU A 594 65.26 55.54 -46.27
CA LEU A 594 66.08 56.14 -47.33
C LEU A 594 65.53 55.85 -48.74
N ASP A 595 65.04 54.63 -48.98
CA ASP A 595 64.42 54.22 -50.25
C ASP A 595 63.03 54.83 -50.51
N GLY A 596 62.52 55.67 -49.59
CA GLY A 596 61.24 56.38 -49.69
C GLY A 596 60.06 55.65 -49.07
N LYS A 597 60.23 54.37 -48.69
CA LYS A 597 59.14 53.55 -48.15
C LYS A 597 58.65 54.06 -46.81
N LEU A 598 57.34 54.08 -46.67
CA LEU A 598 56.61 54.52 -45.49
C LEU A 598 56.31 53.31 -44.59
N GLU A 599 56.61 53.43 -43.31
CA GLU A 599 56.25 52.48 -42.26
C GLU A 599 55.50 53.22 -41.14
N GLN A 600 54.45 52.60 -40.62
CA GLN A 600 53.55 53.16 -39.61
C GLN A 600 53.23 52.06 -38.59
N GLY A 601 53.20 52.37 -37.30
CA GLY A 601 52.83 51.38 -36.28
C GLY A 601 52.88 51.92 -34.84
N CYS A 602 52.90 51.00 -33.88
CA CYS A 602 53.02 51.30 -32.45
C CYS A 602 54.46 51.56 -32.00
N GLY A 603 54.63 52.49 -31.07
CA GLY A 603 55.88 52.71 -30.34
C GLY A 603 56.44 54.12 -30.52
N ASN A 604 57.42 54.45 -29.68
CA ASN A 604 58.22 55.66 -29.80
C ASN A 604 59.47 55.37 -30.64
N CYS A 605 59.87 56.30 -31.50
CA CYS A 605 61.10 56.21 -32.28
C CYS A 605 62.06 57.37 -32.00
N THR A 606 63.32 57.02 -31.72
CA THR A 606 64.41 57.94 -31.40
C THR A 606 65.24 58.37 -32.62
N ASN A 607 64.91 57.86 -33.81
CA ASN A 607 65.62 58.16 -35.05
C ASN A 607 65.05 59.43 -35.70
N VAL A 608 65.93 60.31 -36.20
CA VAL A 608 65.57 61.53 -36.95
C VAL A 608 64.61 61.29 -38.13
N ASP A 609 64.66 60.09 -38.72
CA ASP A 609 63.82 59.68 -39.86
C ASP A 609 62.40 59.22 -39.46
N CYS A 610 62.03 59.44 -38.20
CA CYS A 610 60.79 58.99 -37.63
C CYS A 610 60.19 60.03 -36.69
N LYS A 611 58.86 60.03 -36.58
CA LYS A 611 58.10 60.93 -35.70
C LYS A 611 57.03 60.14 -34.96
N SER A 612 56.96 60.37 -33.65
CA SER A 612 55.97 59.78 -32.74
C SER A 612 54.85 60.78 -32.42
N CYS A 613 53.65 60.30 -32.11
CA CYS A 613 52.51 61.11 -31.70
C CYS A 613 51.50 60.30 -30.85
N LYS A 614 50.59 60.97 -30.13
CA LYS A 614 49.76 60.40 -29.03
C LYS A 614 48.25 60.46 -29.25
N ILE A 615 47.79 60.70 -30.47
CA ILE A 615 46.36 60.90 -30.79
C ILE A 615 45.93 59.84 -31.80
N ASN A 616 44.68 59.40 -31.74
CA ASN A 616 44.13 58.42 -32.68
C ASN A 616 44.40 58.84 -34.14
N PHE A 617 44.96 57.91 -34.92
CA PHE A 617 45.33 58.05 -36.34
C PHE A 617 46.32 59.18 -36.65
N CYS A 618 47.03 59.72 -35.65
CA CYS A 618 47.93 60.85 -35.83
C CYS A 618 49.12 60.53 -36.75
N ASN A 619 49.54 59.26 -36.83
CA ASN A 619 50.71 58.84 -37.59
C ASN A 619 50.42 58.75 -39.10
N THR A 620 49.90 59.82 -39.69
CA THR A 620 49.71 59.96 -41.14
C THR A 620 51.04 60.14 -41.85
N LYS A 621 51.05 59.90 -43.18
CA LYS A 621 52.23 60.09 -44.05
C LYS A 621 52.85 61.50 -43.98
N GLU A 622 52.09 62.47 -43.48
CA GLU A 622 52.38 63.91 -43.50
C GLU A 622 53.12 64.39 -42.24
N ILE A 623 53.00 63.65 -41.13
CA ILE A 623 53.80 63.91 -39.92
C ILE A 623 55.23 63.34 -40.08
N GLY A 624 55.42 62.38 -40.98
CA GLY A 624 56.74 61.81 -41.29
C GLY A 624 57.73 62.80 -41.94
N VAL A 625 59.00 62.41 -41.98
CA VAL A 625 60.01 63.11 -42.77
C VAL A 625 60.00 62.65 -44.24
N LYS A 626 60.73 63.39 -45.08
CA LYS A 626 61.25 62.92 -46.36
C LYS A 626 62.75 63.19 -46.47
N HIS A 627 63.39 62.56 -47.45
CA HIS A 627 64.82 62.70 -47.69
C HIS A 627 65.10 63.52 -48.94
N CYS A 628 66.11 64.39 -48.88
CA CYS A 628 66.66 65.12 -50.03
C CYS A 628 68.10 64.67 -50.29
N TRP A 629 68.54 64.67 -51.55
CA TRP A 629 69.93 64.42 -51.91
C TRP A 629 70.86 65.53 -51.42
N THR A 630 72.10 65.17 -51.10
CA THR A 630 73.22 66.08 -50.89
C THR A 630 74.29 65.87 -51.96
N ASN A 631 75.29 66.76 -52.03
CA ASN A 631 76.37 66.68 -53.04
C ASN A 631 77.21 65.41 -52.93
N ASN A 632 77.36 64.87 -51.71
CA ASN A 632 78.24 63.73 -51.42
C ASN A 632 77.56 62.37 -51.71
N GLY A 633 76.39 62.37 -52.38
CA GLY A 633 75.58 61.16 -52.62
C GLY A 633 74.85 60.64 -51.38
N SER A 634 74.97 61.31 -50.23
CA SER A 634 74.17 61.03 -49.04
C SER A 634 72.81 61.75 -49.09
N THR A 635 72.03 61.63 -48.02
CA THR A 635 70.77 62.37 -47.87
C THR A 635 70.68 63.10 -46.54
N CYS A 636 69.92 64.19 -46.53
CA CYS A 636 69.42 64.86 -45.32
C CYS A 636 67.91 64.61 -45.20
N SER A 637 67.36 64.66 -43.98
CA SER A 637 65.93 64.56 -43.73
C SER A 637 65.30 65.91 -43.38
N THR A 638 64.06 66.11 -43.80
CA THR A 638 63.28 67.34 -43.63
C THR A 638 61.78 67.00 -43.54
N GLY A 639 60.92 67.92 -43.09
CA GLY A 639 59.49 67.64 -42.93
C GLY A 639 58.79 67.30 -44.25
N TYR A 640 57.64 66.62 -44.18
CA TYR A 640 56.91 66.19 -45.38
C TYR A 640 56.57 67.35 -46.33
N TYR A 641 56.27 68.53 -45.81
CA TYR A 641 55.95 69.73 -46.58
C TYR A 641 57.14 70.67 -46.84
N ASP A 642 58.28 70.47 -46.19
CA ASP A 642 59.48 71.31 -46.36
C ASP A 642 60.14 71.10 -47.74
N ASN A 643 61.00 72.01 -48.19
CA ASN A 643 61.60 71.86 -49.52
C ASN A 643 62.89 71.02 -49.53
N CYS A 644 63.10 70.29 -50.62
CA CYS A 644 64.43 69.90 -51.09
C CYS A 644 64.90 70.94 -52.12
N PHE A 645 66.19 71.26 -52.17
CA PHE A 645 66.72 72.21 -53.15
C PHE A 645 67.82 71.62 -54.04
N THR A 646 67.94 72.18 -55.24
CA THR A 646 69.12 72.08 -56.12
C THR A 646 69.44 73.46 -56.66
N GLU A 647 70.72 73.82 -56.72
CA GLU A 647 71.21 75.07 -57.29
C GLU A 647 72.53 74.88 -58.02
N ARG A 648 72.97 75.93 -58.73
CA ARG A 648 74.32 76.01 -59.32
C ARG A 648 75.15 77.02 -58.55
N THR A 649 76.37 76.66 -58.18
CA THR A 649 77.38 77.59 -57.68
C THR A 649 77.83 78.56 -58.78
N GLU A 650 78.63 79.57 -58.43
CA GLU A 650 79.28 80.48 -59.41
C GLU A 650 80.15 79.71 -60.43
N THR A 651 80.70 78.55 -60.04
CA THR A 651 81.46 77.63 -60.90
C THR A 651 80.59 76.67 -61.70
N ASN A 652 79.26 76.83 -61.68
CA ASN A 652 78.28 75.92 -62.28
C ASN A 652 78.28 74.47 -61.73
N GLU A 653 78.86 74.24 -60.54
CA GLU A 653 78.76 72.96 -59.84
C GLU A 653 77.36 72.82 -59.21
N LEU A 654 76.86 71.58 -59.12
CA LEU A 654 75.55 71.32 -58.49
C LEU A 654 75.68 71.30 -56.98
N ASN A 655 74.95 72.20 -56.31
CA ASN A 655 74.72 72.13 -54.86
C ASN A 655 73.29 71.66 -54.55
N LYS A 656 73.12 70.83 -53.53
CA LYS A 656 71.88 70.11 -53.18
C LYS A 656 71.75 69.94 -51.68
N GLY A 657 70.53 70.07 -51.18
CA GLY A 657 70.23 69.76 -49.78
C GLY A 657 68.77 69.91 -49.40
N CYS A 658 68.54 70.06 -48.10
CA CYS A 658 67.26 70.29 -47.46
C CYS A 658 67.09 71.79 -47.18
N GLY A 659 65.87 72.31 -47.32
CA GLY A 659 65.53 73.71 -47.09
C GLY A 659 65.11 74.46 -48.35
N ASN A 660 64.96 75.78 -48.19
CA ASN A 660 64.55 76.68 -49.25
C ASN A 660 65.74 77.24 -50.02
N CYS A 661 65.48 77.70 -51.24
CA CYS A 661 66.46 78.40 -52.05
C CYS A 661 66.90 79.73 -51.44
N THR A 662 68.21 79.98 -51.46
CA THR A 662 68.85 81.23 -51.03
C THR A 662 69.47 82.01 -52.20
N SER A 663 69.51 81.42 -53.40
CA SER A 663 70.11 81.98 -54.61
C SER A 663 69.13 82.00 -55.79
N HIS A 664 69.42 82.82 -56.81
CA HIS A 664 68.63 82.89 -58.05
C HIS A 664 68.88 81.70 -59.01
N THR A 665 69.95 80.93 -58.82
CA THR A 665 70.26 79.71 -59.60
C THR A 665 69.59 78.45 -59.02
N CYS A 666 68.80 78.60 -57.96
CA CYS A 666 68.22 77.52 -57.20
C CYS A 666 66.76 77.23 -57.58
N ARG A 667 66.36 75.96 -57.51
CA ARG A 667 64.96 75.52 -57.54
C ARG A 667 64.66 74.58 -56.37
N THR A 668 63.48 74.72 -55.79
CA THR A 668 62.95 73.81 -54.78
C THR A 668 62.03 72.74 -55.38
N CYS A 669 61.84 71.64 -54.66
CA CYS A 669 60.84 70.64 -54.94
C CYS A 669 60.39 69.92 -53.66
N THR A 670 59.16 69.41 -53.65
CA THR A 670 58.52 68.82 -52.45
C THR A 670 58.46 67.29 -52.45
N GLY A 671 58.92 66.61 -53.49
CA GLY A 671 58.98 65.14 -53.53
C GLY A 671 60.10 64.55 -52.67
N HIS A 672 60.01 63.25 -52.34
CA HIS A 672 61.15 62.51 -51.77
C HIS A 672 62.25 62.40 -52.82
N ARG A 673 63.47 62.85 -52.52
CA ARG A 673 64.66 62.79 -53.39
C ARG A 673 64.47 63.43 -54.77
N CYS A 674 63.55 64.39 -54.89
CA CYS A 674 63.24 65.08 -56.15
C CYS A 674 64.37 65.99 -56.65
N ASN A 675 65.30 66.36 -55.78
CA ASN A 675 66.42 67.26 -56.05
C ASN A 675 67.63 66.50 -56.64
N ASP A 676 67.37 65.60 -57.60
CA ASP A 676 68.41 64.71 -58.17
C ASP A 676 69.38 65.43 -59.12
N GLY A 677 69.06 66.68 -59.51
CA GLY A 677 69.88 67.53 -60.36
C GLY A 677 69.97 67.10 -61.82
N LYS A 678 69.20 66.09 -62.25
CA LYS A 678 69.11 65.74 -63.67
C LYS A 678 68.34 66.82 -64.42
N ASN A 679 68.81 67.15 -65.62
CA ASN A 679 68.26 68.22 -66.46
C ASN A 679 68.20 69.59 -65.75
N PHE A 680 69.02 69.81 -64.71
CA PHE A 680 69.10 71.10 -64.03
C PHE A 680 69.95 72.07 -64.85
N PRO A 681 69.44 73.27 -65.21
CA PRO A 681 70.13 74.17 -66.12
C PRO A 681 71.49 74.61 -65.57
N TYR A 682 72.34 75.05 -66.49
CA TYR A 682 73.53 75.84 -66.19
C TYR A 682 73.15 77.31 -66.22
N TYR A 683 73.95 78.18 -65.59
CA TYR A 683 73.69 79.63 -65.61
C TYR A 683 74.94 80.39 -66.02
N CYS A 684 74.76 81.38 -66.89
CA CYS A 684 75.81 82.32 -67.27
C CYS A 684 75.44 83.73 -66.80
N LEU A 685 76.43 84.53 -66.40
CA LEU A 685 76.22 85.97 -66.24
C LEU A 685 75.92 86.58 -67.62
N ASN A 686 74.89 87.41 -67.66
CA ASN A 686 74.54 88.20 -68.83
C ASN A 686 75.53 89.36 -69.01
N SER A 687 75.46 90.07 -70.14
CA SER A 687 76.40 91.15 -70.50
C SER A 687 76.39 92.34 -69.55
N ASP A 688 75.40 92.47 -68.67
CA ASP A 688 75.33 93.47 -67.60
C ASP A 688 76.16 93.13 -66.35
N GLY A 689 76.75 91.92 -66.31
CA GLY A 689 77.53 91.40 -65.18
C GLY A 689 76.71 91.15 -63.91
N LYS A 690 75.38 91.10 -63.99
CA LYS A 690 74.48 90.99 -62.83
C LYS A 690 73.31 90.03 -63.03
N SER A 691 72.69 90.06 -64.20
CA SER A 691 71.57 89.17 -64.53
C SER A 691 72.08 87.79 -64.91
N LEU A 692 71.27 86.74 -64.69
CA LEU A 692 71.61 85.36 -65.02
C LEU A 692 70.79 84.87 -66.21
N LEU A 693 71.43 84.10 -67.09
CA LEU A 693 70.82 83.43 -68.24
C LEU A 693 70.84 81.91 -68.02
N GLU A 694 69.69 81.24 -68.14
CA GLU A 694 69.61 79.78 -68.13
C GLU A 694 70.13 79.17 -69.43
N CYS A 695 71.05 78.22 -69.31
CA CYS A 695 71.77 77.59 -70.43
C CYS A 695 71.64 76.06 -70.38
N PRO A 696 71.53 75.37 -71.54
CA PRO A 696 71.51 73.92 -71.62
C PRO A 696 72.91 73.27 -71.46
N SER A 697 73.98 74.06 -71.41
CA SER A 697 75.39 73.63 -71.41
C SER A 697 76.22 74.49 -70.44
N PRO A 698 77.27 73.97 -69.79
CA PRO A 698 78.12 74.73 -68.87
C PRO A 698 78.95 75.83 -69.55
N ASN A 699 79.13 75.76 -70.87
CA ASN A 699 80.05 76.62 -71.59
C ASN A 699 79.45 78.02 -71.79
N CYS A 700 79.72 78.91 -70.84
CA CYS A 700 79.47 80.34 -70.98
C CYS A 700 80.52 80.96 -71.92
N TYR A 701 80.07 81.70 -72.92
CA TYR A 701 80.91 82.58 -73.72
C TYR A 701 80.42 84.02 -73.56
N ILE A 702 81.36 84.95 -73.43
CA ILE A 702 81.07 86.38 -73.62
C ILE A 702 81.43 86.66 -75.07
N ASP A 703 80.43 86.88 -75.92
CA ASP A 703 80.73 87.38 -77.27
C ASP A 703 81.32 88.78 -77.13
N LYS A 704 82.63 88.87 -77.32
CA LYS A 704 83.36 90.13 -77.39
C LYS A 704 83.24 90.69 -78.80
N SER A 705 82.01 90.81 -79.30
CA SER A 705 81.67 91.59 -80.47
C SER A 705 81.89 93.06 -80.11
N ASN A 706 83.16 93.48 -80.21
CA ASN A 706 83.56 94.88 -80.30
C ASN A 706 82.59 95.59 -81.25
N SER A 707 82.16 96.77 -80.82
CA SER A 707 81.32 97.69 -81.60
C SER A 707 81.74 97.80 -83.07
N LEU A 708 80.86 97.31 -83.94
CA LEU A 708 80.63 97.69 -85.34
C LEU A 708 81.81 98.15 -86.21
N SER A 709 82.13 97.31 -87.20
CA SER A 709 82.45 97.69 -88.60
C SER A 709 82.38 96.42 -89.48
N ILE A 710 81.19 95.85 -89.73
CA ILE A 710 80.48 95.86 -91.04
C ILE A 710 81.45 95.66 -92.24
N VAL A 711 81.50 94.52 -92.94
CA VAL A 711 80.70 94.09 -94.14
C VAL A 711 81.24 92.69 -94.59
N SER A 712 80.56 91.71 -95.22
CA SER A 712 79.15 91.24 -95.31
C SER A 712 79.06 89.92 -96.14
N ILE A 713 78.06 89.04 -95.83
CA ILE A 713 77.41 88.03 -96.73
C ILE A 713 78.22 86.82 -97.29
N ALA A 714 77.82 85.59 -96.89
CA ALA A 714 77.42 84.43 -97.73
C ALA A 714 77.24 83.15 -96.85
N ILE A 715 76.04 82.73 -96.39
CA ILE A 715 75.18 81.62 -96.92
C ILE A 715 75.97 80.50 -97.68
N ILE A 716 75.93 79.17 -97.39
CA ILE A 716 74.80 78.21 -97.30
C ILE A 716 75.16 76.88 -96.54
N GLN A 717 74.18 76.37 -95.78
CA GLN A 717 73.79 74.98 -95.39
C GLN A 717 74.79 73.78 -95.39
N PHE A 718 74.75 72.99 -94.30
CA PHE A 718 73.86 71.82 -94.22
C PHE A 718 73.16 71.77 -92.85
#